data_AF-A0A2S6EWA4-F1
#
_entry.id   AF-A0A2S6EWA4-F1
#
_cell.length_a   1.000
_cell.length_b   1.000
_cell.length_c   1.000
_cell.angle_alpha   90.00
_cell.angle_beta   90.00
_cell.angle_gamma   90.00
#
_symmetry.space_group_name_H-M   'P 1'
#
loop_
_entity.id
_entity.type
_entity.pdbx_description
1 polymer ?
#
loop_
_entity_poly.entity_id
_entity_poly.type
_entity_poly.pdbx_seq_one_letter_code
_entity_poly.pdbx_strand_id
1 'polypeptide(L)'
;MFSYLDKLLDGIFGYQKPDTSQLSTSTPPTLTTVPLKQEYFVKIGESETQDLGLLPVVSKRHNQSVPLEEIPFEDTRLELIELYIALLKQYVLDEKLQSILAQYLISHYLFLKTIAASERNKGRKDLYLNLSQKVADYLEKNESKIWSMAVECTKTSEYPIVSWIKNHQLHFNFIRAFILDNNKKPLTHNQRAFMQQYRDSTAFFFPNQVYLAWLTQSYESDSILNPMYRESRSTHYYHANITDNLLLRTRPKEVNFGSQHFFQKGKGSVKNRFRFNINDGKLLRIQGRTLLFSTDKGNEIIAVKVQKKGEPQSALSSEFQMADYLLKHQRRLNLQSQLPIPLSQYSINRAEILEKCRKSPGFEKFENLISDAKNLEIYVYKATPSYFTYLHDKQQSLRQFTSSVQKNVHDLFVLLREGIVFPYLADMFHTHIDKGKRKDRGRYQALVELLSALQSQMGRLDKWQKAVEFVNLRVSGIADLGDSLPLTSFLTVSDWTKHYHEELLTGAYHPSFLFLDKSSGSVRSLFNSRRKVFGNYLYLNIIAEYLLVIQLAIGSYGDKVTRKMDTKSKAKVWEHLGELMFSTCAEAVNLITGMPKSRALAFIKQRANVRKHIQQTLFWMTPDYSNMDSLSIQSQQSNMYSGESDYEINGDLVPGLGLSLDGINQDLGDYNQASPLRELEKLLYATVTLIEGTQQLDKQFFQQLDETEKMILSAAGSDKCYQSVAKLLDLARPGCQMQRRLAFSYYETIKRIYPYQNPSDVRFELVAKEEAIIKIQRFWREHKKENQSLEKGFDFDRNIIPSQSSL
;
A
#
# COMPACT_ATOMS: atom_id res chain seq x y z
N MET A 1 5.90 -37.35 -12.54
CA MET A 1 6.28 -36.71 -11.27
C MET A 1 6.36 -35.17 -11.40
N PHE A 2 6.89 -34.61 -12.50
CA PHE A 2 6.91 -33.15 -12.75
C PHE A 2 5.58 -32.54 -13.27
N SER A 3 4.70 -33.31 -13.93
CA SER A 3 3.47 -32.74 -14.53
C SER A 3 2.33 -32.38 -13.55
N TYR A 4 2.46 -32.74 -12.27
CA TYR A 4 1.47 -32.39 -11.24
C TYR A 4 1.85 -31.08 -10.53
N LEU A 5 3.15 -30.81 -10.39
CA LEU A 5 3.69 -29.53 -9.92
C LEU A 5 3.43 -28.41 -10.95
N ASP A 6 3.60 -28.68 -12.26
CA ASP A 6 3.27 -27.71 -13.31
C ASP A 6 1.78 -27.32 -13.31
N LYS A 7 0.87 -28.27 -13.04
CA LYS A 7 -0.57 -27.98 -12.92
C LYS A 7 -0.94 -27.20 -11.65
N LEU A 8 -0.15 -27.34 -10.58
CA LEU A 8 -0.35 -26.61 -9.33
C LEU A 8 0.22 -25.18 -9.44
N LEU A 9 1.33 -25.00 -10.17
CA LEU A 9 1.91 -23.71 -10.52
C LEU A 9 1.03 -22.93 -11.51
N ASP A 10 0.41 -23.59 -12.50
CA ASP A 10 -0.59 -22.96 -13.38
C ASP A 10 -1.82 -22.43 -12.61
N GLY A 11 -2.19 -23.09 -11.51
CA GLY A 11 -3.22 -22.64 -10.58
C GLY A 11 -2.79 -21.48 -9.66
N ILE A 12 -1.49 -21.33 -9.40
CA ILE A 12 -0.90 -20.21 -8.65
C ILE A 12 -0.89 -18.92 -9.48
N PHE A 13 -0.75 -19.02 -10.81
CA PHE A 13 -0.68 -17.86 -11.72
C PHE A 13 -1.98 -17.48 -12.42
N GLY A 14 -3.11 -18.10 -12.09
CA GLY A 14 -4.41 -17.67 -12.62
C GLY A 14 -4.54 -17.79 -14.15
N TYR A 15 -4.01 -18.85 -14.74
CA TYR A 15 -4.31 -19.16 -16.15
C TYR A 15 -5.60 -19.98 -16.23
N GLN A 16 -6.72 -19.31 -16.54
CA GLN A 16 -7.90 -20.01 -17.04
C GLN A 16 -7.59 -20.56 -18.44
N LYS A 17 -7.46 -21.88 -18.57
CA LYS A 17 -7.63 -22.54 -19.88
C LYS A 17 -9.12 -22.51 -20.25
N PRO A 18 -9.48 -22.13 -21.49
CA PRO A 18 -10.87 -22.23 -21.94
C PRO A 18 -11.25 -23.71 -22.13
N ASP A 19 -12.40 -24.08 -21.57
CA ASP A 19 -13.04 -25.37 -21.76
C ASP A 19 -13.27 -25.64 -23.26
N THR A 20 -12.82 -26.79 -23.71
CA THR A 20 -13.09 -27.31 -25.05
C THR A 20 -13.85 -28.63 -24.90
N SER A 21 -15.17 -28.53 -24.82
CA SER A 21 -16.07 -29.64 -25.14
C SER A 21 -17.28 -29.08 -25.91
N GLN A 22 -17.48 -29.63 -27.10
CA GLN A 22 -18.37 -29.16 -28.16
C GLN A 22 -19.81 -29.62 -27.97
N LEU A 23 -20.78 -28.89 -28.55
CA LEU A 23 -21.74 -29.50 -29.49
C LEU A 23 -22.43 -28.45 -30.36
N SER A 24 -22.69 -28.88 -31.59
CA SER A 24 -22.94 -28.17 -32.84
C SER A 24 -24.36 -27.61 -33.01
N THR A 25 -24.48 -26.41 -33.59
CA THR A 25 -25.34 -26.13 -34.75
C THR A 25 -24.90 -24.83 -35.46
N SER A 26 -24.98 -24.85 -36.78
CA SER A 26 -24.48 -23.89 -37.79
C SER A 26 -24.70 -22.38 -37.54
N THR A 27 -23.63 -21.58 -37.62
CA THR A 27 -23.64 -20.12 -37.93
C THR A 27 -22.23 -19.66 -38.38
N PRO A 28 -22.10 -18.54 -39.14
CA PRO A 28 -20.98 -18.24 -40.06
C PRO A 28 -19.66 -17.81 -39.35
N PRO A 29 -18.51 -17.74 -40.05
CA PRO A 29 -17.20 -17.91 -39.44
C PRO A 29 -16.85 -16.76 -38.51
N THR A 30 -16.77 -17.08 -37.23
CA THR A 30 -16.25 -16.16 -36.21
C THR A 30 -14.74 -16.12 -36.33
N LEU A 31 -14.17 -14.92 -36.54
CA LEU A 31 -12.74 -14.66 -36.37
C LEU A 31 -12.32 -15.21 -35.00
N THR A 32 -11.56 -16.31 -35.01
CA THR A 32 -10.95 -16.91 -33.82
C THR A 32 -10.00 -15.90 -33.19
N THR A 33 -10.47 -15.17 -32.18
CA THR A 33 -9.61 -14.36 -31.31
C THR A 33 -8.82 -15.31 -30.43
N VAL A 34 -7.57 -15.58 -30.81
CA VAL A 34 -6.59 -16.16 -29.89
C VAL A 34 -6.57 -15.29 -28.62
N PRO A 35 -6.76 -15.86 -27.42
CA PRO A 35 -6.67 -15.07 -26.19
C PRO A 35 -5.28 -14.42 -26.11
N LEU A 36 -5.24 -13.09 -26.16
CA LEU A 36 -4.00 -12.36 -25.93
C LEU A 36 -3.54 -12.61 -24.49
N LYS A 37 -2.31 -13.10 -24.34
CA LYS A 37 -1.69 -13.35 -23.03
C LYS A 37 -1.58 -12.02 -22.27
N GLN A 38 -2.24 -11.92 -21.11
CA GLN A 38 -2.16 -10.76 -20.23
C GLN A 38 -0.87 -10.84 -19.42
N GLU A 39 0.19 -10.22 -19.94
CA GLU A 39 1.50 -10.17 -19.28
C GLU A 39 2.03 -8.75 -19.22
N TYR A 40 2.80 -8.45 -18.17
CA TYR A 40 3.54 -7.21 -18.01
C TYR A 40 4.91 -7.31 -18.67
N PHE A 41 5.41 -6.20 -19.20
CA PHE A 41 6.78 -6.13 -19.75
C PHE A 41 7.82 -5.76 -18.69
N VAL A 42 7.53 -6.04 -17.43
CA VAL A 42 8.39 -5.75 -16.27
C VAL A 42 8.63 -7.02 -15.46
N LYS A 43 9.87 -7.19 -15.03
CA LYS A 43 10.24 -8.15 -13.98
C LYS A 43 10.82 -7.37 -12.80
N ILE A 44 10.33 -7.68 -11.61
CA ILE A 44 10.85 -7.13 -10.35
C ILE A 44 11.74 -8.19 -9.71
N GLY A 45 12.99 -7.85 -9.46
CA GLY A 45 13.99 -8.65 -8.76
C GLY A 45 14.55 -7.91 -7.55
N GLU A 46 15.74 -8.32 -7.11
CA GLU A 46 16.45 -7.74 -5.97
C GLU A 46 17.91 -7.48 -6.34
N SER A 47 18.45 -6.36 -5.87
CA SER A 47 19.88 -6.04 -5.97
C SER A 47 20.57 -6.13 -4.60
N GLU A 48 21.90 -6.04 -4.56
CA GLU A 48 22.66 -6.04 -3.31
C GLU A 48 22.49 -4.74 -2.53
N THR A 49 22.50 -3.59 -3.21
CA THR A 49 22.36 -2.26 -2.62
C THR A 49 21.81 -1.26 -3.63
N GLN A 50 21.10 -0.23 -3.15
CA GLN A 50 20.75 0.97 -3.92
C GLN A 50 21.71 2.15 -3.65
N ASP A 51 22.75 1.97 -2.83
CA ASP A 51 23.73 3.01 -2.48
C ASP A 51 24.81 3.24 -3.56
N LEU A 52 24.48 3.02 -4.83
CA LEU A 52 25.39 3.26 -5.96
C LEU A 52 25.11 4.66 -6.53
N GLY A 53 26.09 5.56 -6.44
CA GLY A 53 25.98 6.92 -6.99
C GLY A 53 25.13 7.88 -6.14
N LEU A 54 24.94 7.60 -4.85
CA LEU A 54 24.24 8.49 -3.92
C LEU A 54 25.04 9.75 -3.56
N LEU A 55 24.33 10.74 -3.00
CA LEU A 55 24.91 11.99 -2.52
C LEU A 55 25.92 11.72 -1.37
N PRO A 56 26.91 12.62 -1.17
CA PRO A 56 27.90 12.48 -0.10
C PRO A 56 27.23 12.30 1.26
N VAL A 57 27.75 11.38 2.06
CA VAL A 57 27.20 11.02 3.38
C VAL A 57 27.60 12.06 4.44
N VAL A 58 27.31 13.32 4.17
CA VAL A 58 27.80 14.47 4.94
C VAL A 58 26.70 15.52 5.06
N SER A 59 26.49 16.01 6.29
CA SER A 59 25.69 17.20 6.55
C SER A 59 26.60 18.43 6.65
N LYS A 60 26.29 19.49 5.89
CA LYS A 60 27.00 20.78 5.98
C LYS A 60 26.31 21.70 6.99
N ARG A 61 27.00 22.05 8.07
CA ARG A 61 26.51 22.99 9.10
C ARG A 61 27.62 23.96 9.49
N HIS A 62 27.36 25.27 9.45
CA HIS A 62 28.33 26.32 9.81
C HIS A 62 29.72 26.13 9.16
N ASN A 63 29.73 25.83 7.86
CA ASN A 63 30.94 25.50 7.07
C ASN A 63 31.74 24.27 7.53
N GLN A 64 31.22 23.49 8.48
CA GLN A 64 31.76 22.19 8.89
C GLN A 64 31.00 21.05 8.22
N SER A 65 31.74 20.04 7.80
CA SER A 65 31.22 18.81 7.20
C SER A 65 31.14 17.73 8.27
N VAL A 66 29.92 17.30 8.61
CA VAL A 66 29.69 16.25 9.61
C VAL A 66 29.35 14.94 8.89
N PRO A 67 30.18 13.88 9.02
CA PRO A 67 29.87 12.57 8.46
C PRO A 67 28.58 12.00 9.06
N LEU A 68 27.75 11.37 8.22
CA LEU A 68 26.57 10.62 8.66
C LEU A 68 26.88 9.12 8.52
N GLU A 69 26.55 8.33 9.52
CA GLU A 69 26.82 6.90 9.52
C GLU A 69 25.54 6.11 9.78
N GLU A 70 25.49 4.89 9.23
CA GLU A 70 24.39 3.98 9.50
C GLU A 70 24.54 3.29 10.87
N ILE A 71 23.38 2.96 11.45
CA ILE A 71 23.30 1.95 12.50
C ILE A 71 22.83 0.66 11.82
N PRO A 72 23.64 -0.41 11.78
CA PRO A 72 23.27 -1.65 11.10
C PRO A 72 22.07 -2.28 11.81
N PHE A 73 20.91 -2.28 11.14
CA PHE A 73 19.64 -2.67 11.74
C PHE A 73 19.66 -4.11 12.27
N GLU A 74 20.08 -5.07 11.45
CA GLU A 74 20.04 -6.49 11.80
C GLU A 74 21.09 -6.85 12.86
N ASP A 75 22.32 -6.34 12.73
CA ASP A 75 23.38 -6.58 13.72
C ASP A 75 22.98 -6.02 15.10
N THR A 76 22.48 -4.78 15.14
CA THR A 76 22.04 -4.15 16.40
C THR A 76 20.85 -4.90 17.02
N ARG A 77 19.91 -5.39 16.20
CA ARG A 77 18.78 -6.21 16.67
C ARG A 77 19.27 -7.53 17.26
N LEU A 78 20.22 -8.20 16.60
CA LEU A 78 20.80 -9.46 17.06
C LEU A 78 21.57 -9.28 18.37
N GLU A 79 22.39 -8.24 18.49
CA GLU A 79 23.09 -7.90 19.74
C GLU A 79 22.13 -7.73 20.93
N LEU A 80 21.00 -7.04 20.71
CA LEU A 80 19.98 -6.84 21.75
C LEU A 80 19.31 -8.16 22.15
N ILE A 81 19.06 -9.06 21.20
CA ILE A 81 18.54 -10.41 21.51
C ILE A 81 19.58 -11.23 22.28
N GLU A 82 20.85 -11.21 21.87
CA GLU A 82 21.92 -11.93 22.57
C GLU A 82 22.09 -11.42 24.00
N LEU A 83 22.03 -10.09 24.21
CA LEU A 83 22.02 -9.48 25.53
C LEU A 83 20.81 -9.94 26.36
N TYR A 84 19.61 -9.90 25.79
CA TYR A 84 18.39 -10.36 26.46
C TYR A 84 18.49 -11.83 26.89
N ILE A 85 19.00 -12.72 26.03
CA ILE A 85 19.18 -14.13 26.37
C ILE A 85 20.22 -14.30 27.47
N ALA A 86 21.33 -13.57 27.42
CA ALA A 86 22.36 -13.64 28.46
C ALA A 86 21.82 -13.21 29.83
N LEU A 87 21.03 -12.14 29.87
CA LEU A 87 20.38 -11.67 31.09
C LEU A 87 19.36 -12.70 31.60
N LEU A 88 18.53 -13.25 30.71
CA LEU A 88 17.51 -14.23 31.10
C LEU A 88 18.14 -15.52 31.62
N LYS A 89 19.24 -15.97 31.01
CA LYS A 89 20.04 -17.09 31.49
C LYS A 89 20.54 -16.84 32.91
N GLN A 90 21.14 -15.67 33.17
CA GLN A 90 21.61 -15.33 34.52
C GLN A 90 20.44 -15.30 35.52
N TYR A 91 19.30 -14.75 35.10
CA TYR A 91 18.12 -14.64 35.94
C TYR A 91 17.52 -16.00 36.33
N VAL A 92 17.55 -16.96 35.40
CA VAL A 92 17.16 -18.36 35.65
C VAL A 92 18.17 -19.03 36.60
N LEU A 93 19.46 -18.81 36.40
CA LEU A 93 20.52 -19.36 37.28
C LEU A 93 20.46 -18.80 38.71
N ASP A 94 20.03 -17.56 38.85
CA ASP A 94 19.82 -16.91 40.15
C ASP A 94 18.49 -17.31 40.83
N GLU A 95 17.70 -18.21 40.23
CA GLU A 95 16.38 -18.66 40.71
C GLU A 95 15.35 -17.54 40.91
N LYS A 96 15.44 -16.46 40.11
CA LYS A 96 14.60 -15.25 40.28
C LYS A 96 13.29 -15.25 39.51
N LEU A 97 12.95 -16.34 38.81
CA LEU A 97 11.75 -16.42 37.97
C LEU A 97 10.46 -16.01 38.70
N GLN A 98 10.36 -16.32 39.99
CA GLN A 98 9.21 -15.95 40.84
C GLN A 98 8.94 -14.44 40.96
N SER A 99 9.92 -13.59 40.65
CA SER A 99 9.74 -12.13 40.69
C SER A 99 9.20 -11.53 39.40
N ILE A 100 9.04 -12.34 38.33
CA ILE A 100 8.35 -11.94 37.11
C ILE A 100 6.91 -12.43 37.19
N LEU A 101 5.93 -11.55 36.94
CA LEU A 101 4.53 -11.95 36.86
C LEU A 101 4.31 -13.05 35.81
N ALA A 102 3.50 -14.05 36.15
CA ALA A 102 3.25 -15.22 35.29
C ALA A 102 2.78 -14.84 33.86
N GLN A 103 1.98 -13.77 33.74
CA GLN A 103 1.50 -13.22 32.46
C GLN A 103 2.63 -12.72 31.55
N TYR A 104 3.78 -12.33 32.11
CA TYR A 104 4.97 -11.98 31.33
C TYR A 104 5.86 -13.18 31.10
N LEU A 105 6.00 -14.10 32.08
CA LEU A 105 6.78 -15.34 31.95
C LEU A 105 6.36 -16.20 30.75
N ILE A 106 5.06 -16.31 30.47
CA ILE A 106 4.56 -16.98 29.26
C ILE A 106 5.12 -16.35 27.97
N SER A 107 5.26 -15.03 27.92
CA SER A 107 5.83 -14.34 26.76
C SER A 107 7.31 -14.69 26.57
N HIS A 108 8.09 -14.76 27.66
CA HIS A 108 9.48 -15.23 27.63
C HIS A 108 9.57 -16.68 27.15
N TYR A 109 8.72 -17.58 27.68
CA TYR A 109 8.68 -18.99 27.28
C TYR A 109 8.36 -19.17 25.78
N LEU A 110 7.28 -18.57 25.30
CA LEU A 110 6.83 -18.71 23.91
C LEU A 110 7.83 -18.08 22.95
N PHE A 111 8.49 -16.98 23.34
CA PHE A 111 9.56 -16.39 22.55
C PHE A 111 10.79 -17.31 22.47
N LEU A 112 11.23 -17.90 23.59
CA LEU A 112 12.34 -18.87 23.60
C LEU A 112 12.05 -20.08 22.70
N LYS A 113 10.83 -20.64 22.75
CA LYS A 113 10.38 -21.71 21.85
C LYS A 113 10.46 -21.28 20.38
N THR A 114 9.98 -20.08 20.08
CA THR A 114 9.95 -19.53 18.70
C THR A 114 11.35 -19.32 18.13
N ILE A 115 12.28 -18.74 18.92
CA ILE A 115 13.65 -18.54 18.45
C ILE A 115 14.42 -19.87 18.36
N ALA A 116 14.13 -20.85 19.24
CA ALA A 116 14.68 -22.19 19.15
C ALA A 116 14.24 -22.92 17.87
N ALA A 117 12.98 -22.73 17.45
CA ALA A 117 12.49 -23.25 16.18
C ALA A 117 13.25 -22.63 14.99
N SER A 118 13.56 -21.33 15.06
CA SER A 118 14.23 -20.59 13.97
C SER A 118 15.75 -20.76 13.94
N GLU A 119 16.38 -21.25 15.01
CA GLU A 119 17.82 -21.37 15.15
C GLU A 119 18.41 -22.58 14.40
N ARG A 120 19.49 -22.34 13.66
CA ARG A 120 20.22 -23.37 12.90
C ARG A 120 21.45 -23.88 13.66
N ASN A 121 22.06 -23.03 14.49
CA ASN A 121 23.20 -23.43 15.31
C ASN A 121 22.72 -24.33 16.46
N LYS A 122 23.18 -25.59 16.46
CA LYS A 122 22.78 -26.58 17.46
C LYS A 122 23.01 -26.10 18.91
N GLY A 123 24.18 -25.52 19.21
CA GLY A 123 24.50 -25.06 20.56
C GLY A 123 23.58 -23.94 21.06
N ARG A 124 23.25 -22.98 20.20
CA ARG A 124 22.28 -21.91 20.51
C ARG A 124 20.86 -22.47 20.65
N LYS A 125 20.46 -23.39 19.76
CA LYS A 125 19.15 -24.06 19.83
C LYS A 125 18.98 -24.80 21.15
N ASP A 126 19.97 -25.60 21.54
CA ASP A 126 19.96 -26.36 22.79
C ASP A 126 19.92 -25.41 24.01
N LEU A 127 20.65 -24.29 23.98
CA LEU A 127 20.56 -23.25 25.01
C LEU A 127 19.13 -22.69 25.15
N TYR A 128 18.50 -22.30 24.02
CA TYR A 128 17.14 -21.75 24.05
C TYR A 128 16.12 -22.77 24.54
N LEU A 129 16.24 -24.03 24.12
CA LEU A 129 15.38 -25.11 24.58
C LEU A 129 15.54 -25.35 26.09
N ASN A 130 16.77 -25.41 26.60
CA ASN A 130 17.05 -25.59 28.02
C ASN A 130 16.49 -24.44 28.88
N LEU A 131 16.66 -23.19 28.43
CA LEU A 131 16.06 -22.03 29.11
C LEU A 131 14.53 -22.10 29.07
N SER A 132 13.95 -22.46 27.92
CA SER A 132 12.50 -22.59 27.78
C SER A 132 11.94 -23.68 28.72
N GLN A 133 12.67 -24.78 28.91
CA GLN A 133 12.27 -25.87 29.80
C GLN A 133 12.24 -25.39 31.25
N LYS A 134 13.25 -24.63 31.71
CA LYS A 134 13.26 -24.08 33.07
C LYS A 134 12.09 -23.14 33.35
N VAL A 135 11.70 -22.32 32.37
CA VAL A 135 10.50 -21.47 32.49
C VAL A 135 9.22 -22.31 32.48
N ALA A 136 9.16 -23.37 31.65
CA ALA A 136 8.04 -24.30 31.61
C ALA A 136 7.84 -25.02 32.95
N ASP A 137 8.90 -25.60 33.52
CA ASP A 137 8.86 -26.31 34.81
C ASP A 137 8.31 -25.39 35.92
N TYR A 138 8.70 -24.11 35.91
CA TYR A 138 8.19 -23.12 36.86
C TYR A 138 6.70 -22.83 36.65
N LEU A 139 6.28 -22.58 35.40
CA LEU A 139 4.88 -22.29 35.06
C LEU A 139 3.97 -23.49 35.33
N GLU A 140 4.40 -24.71 35.00
CA GLU A 140 3.63 -25.93 35.22
C GLU A 140 3.41 -26.19 36.71
N LYS A 141 4.46 -26.00 37.53
CA LYS A 141 4.40 -26.22 38.97
C LYS A 141 3.59 -25.16 39.71
N ASN A 142 3.72 -23.89 39.32
CA ASN A 142 3.21 -22.77 40.13
C ASN A 142 1.99 -22.06 39.49
N GLU A 143 1.78 -22.18 38.18
CA GLU A 143 0.86 -21.35 37.40
C GLU A 143 0.10 -22.18 36.32
N SER A 144 -0.54 -23.28 36.75
CA SER A 144 -1.15 -24.29 35.87
C SER A 144 -2.14 -23.75 34.82
N LYS A 145 -2.88 -22.68 35.16
CA LYS A 145 -3.80 -22.00 34.22
C LYS A 145 -3.03 -21.30 33.09
N ILE A 146 -1.97 -20.57 33.42
CA ILE A 146 -1.12 -19.89 32.43
C ILE A 146 -0.36 -20.92 31.60
N TRP A 147 0.13 -21.99 32.23
CA TRP A 147 0.77 -23.09 31.52
C TRP A 147 -0.15 -23.72 30.46
N SER A 148 -1.42 -23.95 30.78
CA SER A 148 -2.40 -24.51 29.84
C SER A 148 -2.56 -23.63 28.59
N MET A 149 -2.57 -22.30 28.76
CA MET A 149 -2.62 -21.34 27.65
C MET A 149 -1.34 -21.38 26.80
N ALA A 150 -0.17 -21.52 27.44
CA ALA A 150 1.11 -21.65 26.75
C ALA A 150 1.15 -22.91 25.87
N VAL A 151 0.70 -24.04 26.42
CA VAL A 151 0.62 -25.33 25.71
C VAL A 151 -0.29 -25.23 24.50
N GLU A 152 -1.46 -24.58 24.61
CA GLU A 152 -2.37 -24.37 23.48
C GLU A 152 -1.72 -23.60 22.32
N CYS A 153 -0.97 -22.54 22.63
CA CYS A 153 -0.22 -21.78 21.63
C CYS A 153 0.82 -22.66 20.91
N THR A 154 1.56 -23.50 21.65
CA THR A 154 2.58 -24.39 21.07
C THR A 154 2.01 -25.52 20.21
N LYS A 155 0.76 -25.93 20.44
CA LYS A 155 0.09 -26.97 19.64
C LYS A 155 -0.33 -26.47 18.27
N THR A 156 -0.45 -25.16 18.07
CA THR A 156 -1.08 -24.57 16.87
C THR A 156 -0.08 -23.90 15.93
N SER A 157 1.17 -23.68 16.34
CA SER A 157 2.19 -23.00 15.54
C SER A 157 3.62 -23.34 16.00
N GLU A 158 4.60 -23.36 15.08
CA GLU A 158 6.05 -23.34 15.43
C GLU A 158 6.51 -21.95 15.89
N TYR A 159 5.72 -20.90 15.62
CA TYR A 159 5.94 -19.53 16.07
C TYR A 159 4.88 -19.11 17.10
N PRO A 160 4.73 -19.82 18.23
CA PRO A 160 3.60 -19.65 19.14
C PRO A 160 3.54 -18.27 19.81
N ILE A 161 4.65 -17.52 19.86
CA ILE A 161 4.65 -16.12 20.32
C ILE A 161 3.77 -15.23 19.45
N VAL A 162 3.62 -15.54 18.16
CA VAL A 162 2.84 -14.75 17.21
C VAL A 162 1.36 -14.73 17.61
N SER A 163 0.78 -15.92 17.80
CA SER A 163 -0.61 -16.07 18.25
C SER A 163 -0.84 -15.41 19.62
N TRP A 164 0.12 -15.58 20.53
CA TRP A 164 0.07 -14.99 21.86
C TRP A 164 -0.06 -13.46 21.81
N ILE A 165 0.85 -12.76 21.14
CA ILE A 165 0.83 -11.29 21.09
C ILE A 165 -0.26 -10.73 20.17
N LYS A 166 -0.77 -11.53 19.23
CA LYS A 166 -1.90 -11.17 18.37
C LYS A 166 -3.21 -11.07 19.17
N ASN A 167 -3.37 -11.93 20.18
CA ASN A 167 -4.63 -12.15 20.88
C ASN A 167 -4.65 -11.61 22.32
N HIS A 168 -3.50 -11.21 22.87
CA HIS A 168 -3.39 -10.67 24.23
C HIS A 168 -2.86 -9.24 24.18
N GLN A 169 -3.50 -8.32 24.92
CA GLN A 169 -3.13 -6.90 24.94
C GLN A 169 -1.79 -6.73 25.67
N LEU A 170 -0.71 -6.95 24.94
CA LEU A 170 0.65 -6.71 25.40
C LEU A 170 1.21 -5.54 24.61
N HIS A 171 0.76 -4.33 24.92
CA HIS A 171 1.55 -3.12 24.62
C HIS A 171 2.82 -3.06 25.49
N PHE A 172 3.07 -4.10 26.29
CA PHE A 172 4.26 -4.30 27.08
C PHE A 172 5.37 -4.90 26.22
N ASN A 173 6.43 -4.13 26.00
CA ASN A 173 7.63 -4.61 25.33
C ASN A 173 8.52 -5.39 26.31
N PHE A 174 8.22 -6.68 26.54
CA PHE A 174 8.89 -7.49 27.55
C PHE A 174 10.39 -7.66 27.34
N ILE A 175 10.89 -7.71 26.09
CA ILE A 175 12.33 -7.77 25.83
C ILE A 175 13.01 -6.48 26.29
N ARG A 176 12.47 -5.34 25.87
CA ARG A 176 13.00 -4.02 26.25
C ARG A 176 12.95 -3.80 27.76
N ALA A 177 11.81 -4.06 28.40
CA ALA A 177 11.65 -3.90 29.83
C ALA A 177 12.65 -4.78 30.60
N PHE A 178 12.74 -6.06 30.21
CA PHE A 178 13.65 -7.00 30.86
C PHE A 178 15.12 -6.59 30.74
N ILE A 179 15.56 -6.07 29.58
CA ILE A 179 16.91 -5.53 29.42
C ILE A 179 17.13 -4.32 30.34
N LEU A 180 16.19 -3.37 30.39
CA LEU A 180 16.34 -2.16 31.19
C LEU A 180 16.38 -2.44 32.70
N ASP A 181 15.59 -3.41 33.17
CA ASP A 181 15.50 -3.73 34.59
C ASP A 181 16.71 -4.55 35.09
N ASN A 182 17.35 -5.33 34.21
CA ASN A 182 18.37 -6.32 34.61
C ASN A 182 19.78 -6.03 34.09
N ASN A 183 19.94 -5.17 33.08
CA ASN A 183 21.26 -4.85 32.56
C ASN A 183 21.93 -3.76 33.41
N LYS A 184 22.96 -4.15 34.17
CA LYS A 184 23.75 -3.22 34.98
C LYS A 184 24.79 -2.41 34.18
N LYS A 185 25.03 -2.76 32.91
CA LYS A 185 26.01 -2.10 32.05
C LYS A 185 25.33 -1.07 31.14
N PRO A 186 25.99 0.06 30.81
CA PRO A 186 25.45 0.99 29.83
C PRO A 186 25.31 0.30 28.47
N LEU A 187 24.17 0.51 27.81
CA LEU A 187 23.94 0.06 26.44
C LEU A 187 24.83 0.85 25.47
N THR A 188 25.23 0.21 24.36
CA THR A 188 25.94 0.92 23.29
C THR A 188 25.06 2.00 22.67
N HIS A 189 25.66 2.95 21.95
CA HIS A 189 24.91 3.97 21.22
C HIS A 189 23.84 3.35 20.29
N ASN A 190 24.25 2.38 19.49
CA ASN A 190 23.38 1.70 18.52
C ASN A 190 22.19 1.03 19.20
N GLN A 191 22.45 0.30 20.29
CA GLN A 191 21.42 -0.37 21.09
C GLN A 191 20.40 0.62 21.67
N ARG A 192 20.87 1.77 22.20
CA ARG A 192 19.97 2.82 22.71
C ARG A 192 19.12 3.43 21.60
N ALA A 193 19.71 3.76 20.46
CA ALA A 193 18.98 4.30 19.31
C ALA A 193 17.90 3.34 18.81
N PHE A 194 18.23 2.04 18.71
CA PHE A 194 17.25 1.01 18.34
C PHE A 194 16.12 0.90 19.37
N MET A 195 16.43 0.81 20.66
CA MET A 195 15.44 0.72 21.73
C MET A 195 14.60 1.99 21.91
N GLN A 196 15.06 3.13 21.42
CA GLN A 196 14.31 4.39 21.39
C GLN A 196 13.32 4.41 20.23
N GLN A 197 13.76 4.05 19.02
CA GLN A 197 12.91 4.04 17.83
C GLN A 197 11.87 2.92 17.87
N TYR A 198 12.25 1.72 18.31
CA TYR A 198 11.39 0.53 18.33
C TYR A 198 10.93 0.16 19.74
N ARG A 199 10.53 1.15 20.53
CA ARG A 199 10.09 0.95 21.92
C ARG A 199 8.71 0.33 22.04
N ASP A 200 7.85 0.53 21.04
CA ASP A 200 6.40 0.34 21.16
C ASP A 200 5.94 -1.13 21.20
N SER A 201 6.76 -2.06 20.71
CA SER A 201 6.40 -3.49 20.66
C SER A 201 7.62 -4.40 20.70
N THR A 202 7.47 -5.55 21.36
CA THR A 202 8.49 -6.61 21.30
C THR A 202 8.61 -7.23 19.91
N ALA A 203 7.57 -7.18 19.07
CA ALA A 203 7.64 -7.76 17.74
C ALA A 203 8.79 -7.20 16.90
N PHE A 204 9.19 -5.94 17.12
CA PHE A 204 10.32 -5.31 16.42
C PHE A 204 11.68 -6.00 16.66
N PHE A 205 11.79 -6.82 17.70
CA PHE A 205 12.99 -7.58 18.03
C PHE A 205 13.00 -8.97 17.39
N PHE A 206 11.87 -9.42 16.83
CA PHE A 206 11.76 -10.76 16.29
C PHE A 206 12.66 -11.00 15.06
N PRO A 207 13.12 -12.24 14.84
CA PRO A 207 13.73 -12.65 13.58
C PRO A 207 12.79 -12.41 12.39
N ASN A 208 13.34 -12.27 11.18
CA ASN A 208 12.59 -11.86 9.99
C ASN A 208 11.33 -12.70 9.70
N GLN A 209 11.44 -14.04 9.70
CA GLN A 209 10.30 -14.93 9.45
C GLN A 209 9.18 -14.75 10.48
N VAL A 210 9.57 -14.65 11.76
CA VAL A 210 8.63 -14.50 12.88
C VAL A 210 7.95 -13.13 12.86
N TYR A 211 8.71 -12.07 12.54
CA TYR A 211 8.16 -10.72 12.36
C TYR A 211 7.13 -10.67 11.23
N LEU A 212 7.42 -11.30 10.09
CA LEU A 212 6.51 -11.35 8.93
C LEU A 212 5.25 -12.17 9.22
N ALA A 213 5.39 -13.31 9.89
CA ALA A 213 4.25 -14.10 10.36
C ALA A 213 3.36 -13.28 11.31
N TRP A 214 3.95 -12.62 12.31
CA TRP A 214 3.23 -11.71 13.20
C TRP A 214 2.52 -10.59 12.44
N LEU A 215 3.26 -9.88 11.60
CA LEU A 215 2.74 -8.72 10.89
C LEU A 215 1.51 -9.09 10.07
N THR A 216 1.61 -10.14 9.27
CA THR A 216 0.53 -10.54 8.36
C THR A 216 -0.66 -11.13 9.11
N GLN A 217 -0.43 -12.01 10.10
CA GLN A 217 -1.51 -12.59 10.92
C GLN A 217 -2.20 -11.54 11.81
N SER A 218 -1.52 -10.45 12.16
CA SER A 218 -2.12 -9.37 12.95
C SER A 218 -3.24 -8.61 12.24
N TYR A 219 -3.45 -8.83 10.93
CA TYR A 219 -4.59 -8.26 10.17
C TYR A 219 -5.83 -9.17 10.15
N GLU A 220 -5.75 -10.38 10.70
CA GLU A 220 -6.89 -11.29 10.79
C GLU A 220 -7.96 -10.77 11.77
N SER A 221 -9.22 -11.15 11.54
CA SER A 221 -10.37 -10.61 12.26
C SER A 221 -10.39 -10.88 13.77
N ASP A 222 -9.70 -11.92 14.21
CA ASP A 222 -9.50 -12.29 15.61
C ASP A 222 -8.33 -11.55 16.27
N SER A 223 -7.51 -10.81 15.51
CA SER A 223 -6.45 -9.99 16.08
C SER A 223 -7.01 -8.75 16.78
N ILE A 224 -6.56 -8.55 18.00
CA ILE A 224 -6.86 -7.34 18.78
C ILE A 224 -5.80 -6.25 18.64
N LEU A 225 -4.79 -6.44 17.77
CA LEU A 225 -3.74 -5.46 17.59
C LEU A 225 -4.32 -4.17 17.00
N ASN A 226 -4.11 -3.07 17.71
CA ASN A 226 -4.27 -1.71 17.23
C ASN A 226 -2.94 -1.01 17.49
N PRO A 227 -2.23 -0.46 16.48
CA PRO A 227 -0.90 0.12 16.65
C PRO A 227 -0.94 1.50 17.31
N MET A 228 -1.56 1.54 18.50
CA MET A 228 -1.78 2.69 19.32
C MET A 228 -1.86 2.25 20.79
N TYR A 229 -1.25 3.02 21.68
CA TYR A 229 -1.42 2.85 23.13
C TYR A 229 -1.47 4.20 23.83
N ARG A 230 -2.02 4.24 25.04
CA ARG A 230 -1.99 5.42 25.91
C ARG A 230 -0.98 5.22 27.01
N GLU A 231 -0.11 6.21 27.19
CA GLU A 231 0.85 6.27 28.30
C GLU A 231 0.64 7.60 29.01
N SER A 232 0.19 7.54 30.27
CA SER A 232 -0.29 8.70 31.01
C SER A 232 -1.42 9.43 30.23
N ARG A 233 -1.23 10.70 29.86
CA ARG A 233 -2.18 11.51 29.08
C ARG A 233 -1.89 11.52 27.56
N SER A 234 -0.81 10.87 27.11
CA SER A 234 -0.40 10.90 25.70
C SER A 234 -0.88 9.66 24.96
N THR A 235 -1.37 9.85 23.73
CA THR A 235 -1.66 8.74 22.81
C THR A 235 -0.48 8.58 21.86
N HIS A 236 0.11 7.39 21.82
CA HIS A 236 1.21 7.05 20.93
C HIS A 236 0.69 6.21 19.78
N TYR A 237 1.00 6.61 18.55
CA TYR A 237 0.71 5.87 17.32
C TYR A 237 2.01 5.34 16.74
N TYR A 238 2.02 4.08 16.30
CA TYR A 238 3.25 3.43 15.80
C TYR A 238 3.03 2.60 14.53
N HIS A 239 1.97 2.88 13.75
CA HIS A 239 1.74 2.24 12.45
C HIS A 239 2.88 2.50 11.45
N ALA A 240 3.51 3.67 11.49
CA ALA A 240 4.70 3.97 10.68
C ALA A 240 5.90 3.10 11.09
N ASN A 241 6.14 2.90 12.39
CA ASN A 241 7.22 2.05 12.91
C ASN A 241 7.08 0.59 12.49
N ILE A 242 5.85 0.10 12.31
CA ILE A 242 5.60 -1.23 11.73
C ILE A 242 6.11 -1.29 10.28
N THR A 243 5.81 -0.28 9.47
CA THR A 243 6.25 -0.26 8.07
C THR A 243 7.77 -0.08 7.97
N ASP A 244 8.36 0.79 8.81
CA ASP A 244 9.80 1.05 8.82
C ASP A 244 10.60 -0.19 9.24
N ASN A 245 10.17 -0.89 10.30
CA ASN A 245 10.82 -2.11 10.76
C ASN A 245 10.74 -3.22 9.72
N LEU A 246 9.63 -3.32 8.96
CA LEU A 246 9.51 -4.20 7.82
C LEU A 246 10.50 -3.85 6.72
N LEU A 247 10.52 -2.58 6.28
CA LEU A 247 11.34 -2.14 5.15
C LEU A 247 12.84 -2.29 5.39
N LEU A 248 13.32 -2.03 6.61
CA LEU A 248 14.73 -2.23 6.98
C LEU A 248 15.18 -3.71 6.94
N ARG A 249 14.24 -4.66 6.86
CA ARG A 249 14.53 -6.11 6.68
C ARG A 249 14.52 -6.54 5.22
N THR A 250 14.02 -5.70 4.31
CA THR A 250 13.86 -6.05 2.91
C THR A 250 15.17 -5.93 2.15
N ARG A 251 15.28 -6.68 1.04
CA ARG A 251 16.33 -6.42 0.06
C ARG A 251 15.89 -5.30 -0.89
N PRO A 252 16.84 -4.50 -1.42
CA PRO A 252 16.51 -3.44 -2.36
C PRO A 252 15.87 -4.01 -3.63
N LYS A 253 14.73 -3.46 -4.04
CA LYS A 253 14.03 -3.86 -5.26
C LYS A 253 14.76 -3.36 -6.50
N GLU A 254 14.79 -4.19 -7.53
CA GLU A 254 15.32 -3.86 -8.85
C GLU A 254 14.26 -4.14 -9.92
N VAL A 255 14.16 -3.26 -10.92
CA VAL A 255 13.16 -3.35 -11.99
C VAL A 255 13.87 -3.51 -13.33
N ASN A 256 13.55 -4.60 -14.02
CA ASN A 256 14.06 -4.90 -15.36
C ASN A 256 12.92 -4.79 -16.38
N PHE A 257 13.08 -3.86 -17.31
CA PHE A 257 12.16 -3.65 -18.41
C PHE A 257 12.48 -4.60 -19.58
N GLY A 258 11.46 -5.26 -20.12
CA GLY A 258 11.58 -6.05 -21.34
C GLY A 258 11.86 -5.18 -22.57
N SER A 259 12.43 -5.77 -23.63
CA SER A 259 12.82 -5.04 -24.85
C SER A 259 11.68 -4.33 -25.58
N GLN A 260 10.43 -4.78 -25.39
CA GLN A 260 9.24 -4.15 -25.97
C GLN A 260 8.63 -3.05 -25.08
N HIS A 261 9.15 -2.84 -23.88
CA HIS A 261 8.64 -1.82 -22.95
C HIS A 261 8.88 -0.40 -23.48
N PHE A 262 7.99 0.53 -23.15
CA PHE A 262 8.04 1.92 -23.61
C PHE A 262 9.40 2.59 -23.35
N PHE A 263 9.95 2.44 -22.13
CA PHE A 263 11.22 3.04 -21.74
C PHE A 263 12.48 2.29 -22.22
N GLN A 264 12.33 1.12 -22.88
CA GLN A 264 13.47 0.35 -23.43
C GLN A 264 13.54 0.41 -24.95
N LYS A 265 12.41 0.21 -25.62
CA LYS A 265 12.32 0.22 -27.08
C LYS A 265 12.74 1.55 -27.70
N GLY A 266 12.71 2.61 -26.91
CA GLY A 266 12.93 3.98 -27.35
C GLY A 266 11.66 4.62 -27.90
N LYS A 267 11.65 5.95 -27.85
CA LYS A 267 10.59 6.81 -28.36
C LYS A 267 10.62 6.80 -29.89
N GLY A 268 9.77 5.98 -30.53
CA GLY A 268 9.66 5.94 -32.00
C GLY A 268 9.31 7.31 -32.59
N SER A 269 9.62 7.55 -33.88
CA SER A 269 9.32 8.84 -34.53
C SER A 269 7.81 9.08 -34.63
N VAL A 270 7.34 10.29 -34.28
CA VAL A 270 5.94 10.70 -34.49
C VAL A 270 5.64 10.76 -36.00
N LYS A 271 4.65 9.99 -36.46
CA LYS A 271 4.22 10.00 -37.87
C LYS A 271 3.11 11.03 -38.09
N ASN A 272 3.49 12.24 -38.51
CA ASN A 272 2.54 13.31 -38.83
C ASN A 272 1.94 13.15 -40.23
N ARG A 273 0.86 12.35 -40.34
CA ARG A 273 0.09 12.22 -41.59
C ARG A 273 -1.18 13.05 -41.62
N PHE A 274 -1.56 13.62 -40.49
CA PHE A 274 -2.75 14.43 -40.29
C PHE A 274 -2.35 15.82 -39.82
N ARG A 275 -3.00 16.86 -40.35
CA ARG A 275 -2.92 18.23 -39.82
C ARG A 275 -4.33 18.73 -39.60
N PHE A 276 -4.57 19.29 -38.42
CA PHE A 276 -5.85 19.88 -38.08
C PHE A 276 -5.80 21.39 -38.37
N ASN A 277 -6.69 21.87 -39.24
CA ASN A 277 -6.83 23.30 -39.44
C ASN A 277 -7.72 23.87 -38.33
N ILE A 278 -7.12 24.63 -37.42
CA ILE A 278 -7.84 25.21 -36.27
C ILE A 278 -8.90 26.22 -36.69
N ASN A 279 -8.76 26.82 -37.88
CA ASN A 279 -9.71 27.81 -38.39
C ASN A 279 -11.02 27.16 -38.83
N ASP A 280 -10.96 25.93 -39.34
CA ASP A 280 -12.13 25.17 -39.78
C ASP A 280 -12.93 24.58 -38.61
N GLY A 281 -12.27 24.34 -37.46
CA GLY A 281 -12.90 23.78 -36.28
C GLY A 281 -13.81 24.76 -35.53
N LYS A 282 -14.98 24.29 -35.05
CA LYS A 282 -15.82 25.06 -34.12
C LYS A 282 -15.30 24.92 -32.68
N LEU A 283 -14.68 25.98 -32.17
CA LEU A 283 -14.14 26.05 -30.80
C LEU A 283 -15.29 26.05 -29.78
N LEU A 284 -15.29 25.05 -28.90
CA LEU A 284 -16.26 24.90 -27.81
C LEU A 284 -15.88 25.74 -26.60
N ARG A 285 -14.64 25.55 -26.10
CA ARG A 285 -14.09 26.26 -24.95
C ARG A 285 -12.57 26.09 -24.87
N ILE A 286 -11.95 26.89 -24.01
CA ILE A 286 -10.54 26.76 -23.61
C ILE A 286 -10.48 26.11 -22.23
N GLN A 287 -9.62 25.11 -22.06
CA GLN A 287 -9.37 24.44 -20.78
C GLN A 287 -7.86 24.44 -20.49
N GLY A 288 -7.43 25.35 -19.61
CA GLY A 288 -6.02 25.63 -19.37
C GLY A 288 -5.35 26.11 -20.66
N ARG A 289 -4.44 25.30 -21.21
CA ARG A 289 -3.74 25.52 -22.48
C ARG A 289 -4.23 24.62 -23.63
N THR A 290 -5.39 23.98 -23.46
CA THR A 290 -5.97 23.07 -24.45
C THR A 290 -7.23 23.69 -25.05
N LEU A 291 -7.28 23.73 -26.38
CA LEU A 291 -8.43 24.19 -27.14
C LEU A 291 -9.30 23.00 -27.51
N LEU A 292 -10.61 23.07 -27.24
CA LEU A 292 -11.54 21.97 -27.50
C LEU A 292 -12.47 22.30 -28.68
N PHE A 293 -12.47 21.48 -29.71
CA PHE A 293 -13.26 21.66 -30.92
C PHE A 293 -14.34 20.57 -31.04
N SER A 294 -15.54 20.95 -31.45
CA SER A 294 -16.59 19.98 -31.77
C SER A 294 -16.28 19.28 -33.08
N THR A 295 -16.70 18.02 -33.19
CA THR A 295 -16.73 17.28 -34.46
C THR A 295 -18.17 17.06 -34.89
N ASP A 296 -18.39 16.83 -36.20
CA ASP A 296 -19.73 16.50 -36.73
C ASP A 296 -20.27 15.18 -36.17
N LYS A 297 -19.39 14.34 -35.64
CA LYS A 297 -19.73 13.15 -34.85
C LYS A 297 -19.91 13.59 -33.40
N GLY A 298 -21.15 13.89 -33.00
CA GLY A 298 -21.51 14.48 -31.69
C GLY A 298 -21.00 13.81 -30.40
N ASN A 299 -20.25 12.70 -30.49
CA ASN A 299 -19.64 12.00 -29.36
C ASN A 299 -18.11 12.15 -29.27
N GLU A 300 -17.46 12.93 -30.14
CA GLU A 300 -15.99 13.08 -30.15
C GLU A 300 -15.58 14.56 -30.14
N ILE A 301 -14.51 14.87 -29.39
CA ILE A 301 -13.90 16.20 -29.31
C ILE A 301 -12.47 16.11 -29.85
N ILE A 302 -12.10 17.06 -30.71
CA ILE A 302 -10.71 17.28 -31.09
C ILE A 302 -10.11 18.28 -30.11
N ALA A 303 -9.01 17.90 -29.46
CA ALA A 303 -8.28 18.75 -28.55
C ALA A 303 -6.93 19.14 -29.14
N VAL A 304 -6.60 20.42 -29.03
CA VAL A 304 -5.30 20.98 -29.44
C VAL A 304 -4.61 21.50 -28.19
N LYS A 305 -3.64 20.75 -27.66
CA LYS A 305 -2.82 21.13 -26.51
C LYS A 305 -1.62 21.93 -26.99
N VAL A 306 -1.48 23.15 -26.44
CA VAL A 306 -0.47 24.12 -26.88
C VAL A 306 0.71 24.14 -25.91
N GLN A 307 1.92 24.27 -26.45
CA GLN A 307 3.16 24.39 -25.66
C GLN A 307 3.07 25.55 -24.65
N LYS A 308 3.36 25.24 -23.37
CA LYS A 308 3.36 26.24 -22.29
C LYS A 308 4.71 26.96 -22.17
N LYS A 309 4.74 28.09 -21.46
CA LYS A 309 5.99 28.79 -21.12
C LYS A 309 6.95 27.85 -20.38
N GLY A 310 8.20 27.81 -20.81
CA GLY A 310 9.26 27.00 -20.18
C GLY A 310 9.17 25.49 -20.43
N GLU A 311 8.21 25.00 -21.22
CA GLU A 311 8.11 23.57 -21.54
C GLU A 311 8.94 23.21 -22.78
N PRO A 312 9.76 22.15 -22.72
CA PRO A 312 10.51 21.66 -23.87
C PRO A 312 9.58 20.99 -24.89
N GLN A 313 9.88 21.11 -26.18
CA GLN A 313 9.15 20.47 -27.28
C GLN A 313 8.97 18.96 -27.06
N SER A 314 9.97 18.31 -26.46
CA SER A 314 9.96 16.87 -26.18
C SER A 314 8.81 16.43 -25.26
N ALA A 315 8.23 17.33 -24.45
CA ALA A 315 7.12 17.01 -23.55
C ALA A 315 5.87 16.58 -24.34
N LEU A 316 5.44 17.37 -25.33
CA LEU A 316 4.26 17.07 -26.15
C LEU A 316 4.46 15.81 -27.00
N SER A 317 5.68 15.59 -27.51
CA SER A 317 6.01 14.34 -28.22
C SER A 317 5.95 13.11 -27.32
N SER A 318 6.32 13.26 -26.03
CA SER A 318 6.28 12.17 -25.05
C SER A 318 4.84 11.79 -24.72
N GLU A 319 3.94 12.76 -24.59
CA GLU A 319 2.50 12.51 -24.39
C GLU A 319 1.88 11.78 -25.58
N PHE A 320 2.18 12.21 -26.81
CA PHE A 320 1.74 11.52 -28.03
C PHE A 320 2.17 10.05 -28.02
N GLN A 321 3.45 9.79 -27.75
CA GLN A 321 4.03 8.44 -27.80
C GLN A 321 3.50 7.55 -26.67
N MET A 322 3.27 8.11 -25.48
CA MET A 322 2.67 7.35 -24.37
C MET A 322 1.22 6.98 -24.69
N ALA A 323 0.43 7.90 -25.25
CA ALA A 323 -0.94 7.62 -25.67
C ALA A 323 -0.99 6.49 -26.73
N ASP A 324 -0.11 6.55 -27.73
CA ASP A 324 0.01 5.51 -28.76
C ASP A 324 0.42 4.14 -28.16
N TYR A 325 1.41 4.13 -27.25
CA TYR A 325 1.83 2.92 -26.54
C TYR A 325 0.68 2.29 -25.75
N LEU A 326 -0.02 3.08 -24.95
CA LEU A 326 -1.11 2.58 -24.11
C LEU A 326 -2.30 2.11 -24.94
N LEU A 327 -2.66 2.78 -26.04
CA LEU A 327 -3.70 2.30 -26.95
C LEU A 327 -3.33 0.96 -27.60
N LYS A 328 -2.08 0.83 -28.07
CA LYS A 328 -1.59 -0.41 -28.67
C LYS A 328 -1.61 -1.58 -27.68
N HIS A 329 -1.35 -1.31 -26.41
CA HIS A 329 -1.26 -2.34 -25.36
C HIS A 329 -2.47 -2.39 -24.43
N GLN A 330 -3.54 -1.64 -24.70
CA GLN A 330 -4.72 -1.56 -23.85
C GLN A 330 -5.34 -2.92 -23.57
N ARG A 331 -5.48 -3.78 -24.59
CA ARG A 331 -6.02 -5.15 -24.43
C ARG A 331 -5.09 -6.07 -23.63
N ARG A 332 -3.76 -5.94 -23.80
CA ARG A 332 -2.77 -6.74 -23.06
C ARG A 332 -2.81 -6.41 -21.57
N LEU A 333 -2.86 -5.12 -21.27
CA LEU A 333 -2.86 -4.59 -19.90
C LEU A 333 -4.25 -4.56 -19.26
N ASN A 334 -5.31 -4.86 -20.02
CA ASN A 334 -6.71 -4.76 -19.58
C ASN A 334 -7.08 -3.34 -19.06
N LEU A 335 -6.55 -2.28 -19.68
CA LEU A 335 -6.83 -0.90 -19.23
C LEU A 335 -8.30 -0.53 -19.47
N GLN A 336 -8.93 0.03 -18.44
CA GLN A 336 -10.35 0.37 -18.42
C GLN A 336 -10.63 1.82 -18.85
N SER A 337 -9.60 2.68 -18.90
CA SER A 337 -9.68 4.06 -19.35
C SER A 337 -10.09 4.15 -20.82
N GLN A 338 -10.94 5.13 -21.13
CA GLN A 338 -11.15 5.58 -22.51
C GLN A 338 -9.98 6.51 -22.87
N LEU A 339 -8.90 5.93 -23.37
CA LEU A 339 -7.66 6.63 -23.68
C LEU A 339 -7.83 7.59 -24.88
N PRO A 340 -7.14 8.75 -24.88
CA PRO A 340 -7.17 9.67 -26.01
C PRO A 340 -6.46 9.07 -27.22
N ILE A 341 -7.01 9.29 -28.42
CA ILE A 341 -6.42 8.88 -29.69
C ILE A 341 -5.48 9.98 -30.18
N PRO A 342 -4.15 9.78 -30.17
CA PRO A 342 -3.21 10.76 -30.67
C PRO A 342 -3.34 10.89 -32.19
N LEU A 343 -3.44 12.12 -32.71
CA LEU A 343 -3.61 12.38 -34.15
C LEU A 343 -2.35 12.93 -34.81
N SER A 344 -1.73 13.94 -34.21
CA SER A 344 -0.55 14.61 -34.77
C SER A 344 0.16 15.50 -33.76
N GLN A 345 1.45 15.78 -33.99
CA GLN A 345 2.24 16.75 -33.23
C GLN A 345 3.04 17.62 -34.19
N TYR A 346 2.79 18.92 -34.27
CA TYR A 346 3.47 19.81 -35.23
C TYR A 346 3.57 21.24 -34.72
N SER A 347 4.33 22.07 -35.43
CA SER A 347 4.48 23.50 -35.15
C SER A 347 3.43 24.34 -35.90
N ILE A 348 2.85 25.33 -35.22
CA ILE A 348 1.86 26.26 -35.76
C ILE A 348 2.20 27.70 -35.32
N ASN A 349 1.80 28.70 -36.11
CA ASN A 349 2.07 30.10 -35.77
C ASN A 349 1.21 30.54 -34.57
N ARG A 350 1.85 31.18 -33.57
CA ARG A 350 1.17 31.71 -32.38
C ARG A 350 0.04 32.67 -32.73
N ALA A 351 0.22 33.51 -33.74
CA ALA A 351 -0.79 34.47 -34.16
C ALA A 351 -2.10 33.79 -34.61
N GLU A 352 -2.00 32.67 -35.31
CA GLU A 352 -3.14 31.89 -35.79
C GLU A 352 -3.96 31.32 -34.61
N ILE A 353 -3.27 30.78 -33.60
CA ILE A 353 -3.91 30.29 -32.36
C ILE A 353 -4.65 31.44 -31.64
N LEU A 354 -3.97 32.57 -31.45
CA LEU A 354 -4.53 33.69 -30.70
C LEU A 354 -5.74 34.31 -31.40
N GLU A 355 -5.69 34.45 -32.72
CA GLU A 355 -6.82 34.97 -33.50
C GLU A 355 -8.06 34.09 -33.32
N LYS A 356 -7.89 32.76 -33.38
CA LYS A 356 -8.99 31.81 -33.17
C LYS A 356 -9.61 31.91 -31.77
N CYS A 357 -8.79 32.22 -30.76
CA CYS A 357 -9.20 32.21 -29.36
C CYS A 357 -9.68 33.57 -28.83
N ARG A 358 -9.49 34.66 -29.58
CA ARG A 358 -9.65 36.05 -29.12
C ARG A 358 -11.01 36.36 -28.48
N LYS A 359 -12.08 35.70 -28.94
CA LYS A 359 -13.46 35.90 -28.46
C LYS A 359 -13.89 34.90 -27.37
N SER A 360 -13.04 33.95 -26.99
CA SER A 360 -13.39 32.89 -26.05
C SER A 360 -13.25 33.34 -24.58
N PRO A 361 -14.19 32.94 -23.71
CA PRO A 361 -14.01 33.09 -22.26
C PRO A 361 -12.71 32.38 -21.82
N GLY A 362 -11.85 33.09 -21.08
CA GLY A 362 -10.57 32.57 -20.61
C GLY A 362 -9.36 32.84 -21.50
N PHE A 363 -9.52 33.62 -22.59
CA PHE A 363 -8.42 34.00 -23.48
C PHE A 363 -7.20 34.60 -22.75
N GLU A 364 -7.40 35.56 -21.84
CA GLU A 364 -6.29 36.20 -21.12
C GLU A 364 -5.48 35.21 -20.28
N LYS A 365 -6.15 34.28 -19.59
CA LYS A 365 -5.49 33.22 -18.82
C LYS A 365 -4.72 32.27 -19.75
N PHE A 366 -5.31 31.93 -20.88
CA PHE A 366 -4.68 31.09 -21.89
C PHE A 366 -3.44 31.73 -22.51
N GLU A 367 -3.53 33.00 -22.92
CA GLU A 367 -2.41 33.75 -23.50
C GLU A 367 -1.22 33.83 -22.54
N ASN A 368 -1.48 34.02 -21.25
CA ASN A 368 -0.44 34.06 -20.23
C ASN A 368 0.22 32.69 -19.96
N LEU A 369 -0.46 31.57 -20.27
CA LEU A 369 0.04 30.21 -20.05
C LEU A 369 0.92 29.69 -21.20
N ILE A 370 0.59 30.04 -22.44
CA ILE A 370 1.29 29.54 -23.63
C ILE A 370 2.63 30.25 -23.85
N SER A 371 3.56 29.59 -24.55
CA SER A 371 4.88 30.18 -24.86
C SER A 371 4.76 31.50 -25.66
N ASP A 372 5.72 32.41 -25.46
CA ASP A 372 5.84 33.67 -26.21
C ASP A 372 6.56 33.48 -27.57
N ALA A 373 6.98 32.24 -27.88
CA ALA A 373 7.61 31.92 -29.16
C ALA A 373 6.68 32.15 -30.36
N LYS A 374 7.25 32.58 -31.49
CA LYS A 374 6.50 32.84 -32.74
C LYS A 374 5.81 31.59 -33.27
N ASN A 375 6.48 30.45 -33.21
CA ASN A 375 5.93 29.15 -33.55
C ASN A 375 5.78 28.34 -32.27
N LEU A 376 4.61 27.71 -32.11
CA LEU A 376 4.26 26.90 -30.96
C LEU A 376 4.11 25.46 -31.39
N GLU A 377 4.72 24.57 -30.61
CA GLU A 377 4.47 23.14 -30.76
C GLU A 377 3.08 22.81 -30.22
N ILE A 378 2.34 21.99 -30.96
CA ILE A 378 1.01 21.53 -30.56
C ILE A 378 0.91 20.02 -30.63
N TYR A 379 0.09 19.46 -29.75
CA TYR A 379 -0.34 18.06 -29.76
C TYR A 379 -1.85 18.00 -29.99
N VAL A 380 -2.25 17.35 -31.08
CA VAL A 380 -3.65 17.17 -31.47
C VAL A 380 -4.07 15.73 -31.17
N TYR A 381 -5.18 15.58 -30.45
CA TYR A 381 -5.75 14.28 -30.13
C TYR A 381 -7.27 14.32 -30.13
N LYS A 382 -7.87 13.14 -30.20
CA LYS A 382 -9.32 12.94 -30.15
C LYS A 382 -9.69 12.19 -28.87
N ALA A 383 -10.71 12.66 -28.16
CA ALA A 383 -11.19 12.00 -26.95
C ALA A 383 -12.71 12.15 -26.77
N THR A 384 -13.29 11.33 -25.91
CA THR A 384 -14.69 11.45 -25.49
C THR A 384 -14.88 12.66 -24.58
N PRO A 385 -16.09 13.27 -24.49
CA PRO A 385 -16.34 14.41 -23.61
C PRO A 385 -15.98 14.15 -22.14
N SER A 386 -16.14 12.92 -21.66
CA SER A 386 -15.79 12.49 -20.30
C SER A 386 -14.30 12.60 -19.98
N TYR A 387 -13.42 12.69 -20.99
CA TYR A 387 -11.99 12.97 -20.80
C TYR A 387 -11.73 14.39 -20.31
N PHE A 388 -12.61 15.33 -20.61
CA PHE A 388 -12.47 16.73 -20.20
C PHE A 388 -13.23 17.06 -18.91
N THR A 389 -13.95 16.09 -18.35
CA THR A 389 -14.63 16.19 -17.06
C THR A 389 -13.72 15.65 -15.95
N TYR A 390 -13.31 16.51 -15.04
CA TYR A 390 -12.52 16.13 -13.87
C TYR A 390 -13.28 15.13 -12.99
N LEU A 391 -12.56 14.20 -12.36
CA LEU A 391 -13.17 13.14 -11.57
C LEU A 391 -14.06 13.68 -10.43
N HIS A 392 -13.76 14.85 -9.87
CA HIS A 392 -14.52 15.47 -8.78
C HIS A 392 -15.68 16.37 -9.23
N ASP A 393 -16.10 16.30 -10.50
CA ASP A 393 -17.20 17.12 -11.03
C ASP A 393 -18.54 16.76 -10.35
N LYS A 394 -19.20 17.79 -9.81
CA LYS A 394 -20.47 17.68 -9.04
C LYS A 394 -21.69 17.25 -9.86
N GLN A 395 -21.61 17.30 -11.20
CA GLN A 395 -22.71 16.89 -12.08
C GLN A 395 -22.80 15.37 -12.24
N GLN A 396 -21.76 14.63 -11.82
CA GLN A 396 -21.82 13.17 -11.82
C GLN A 396 -22.82 12.66 -10.79
N SER A 397 -23.54 11.60 -11.16
CA SER A 397 -24.26 10.80 -10.16
C SER A 397 -23.27 9.99 -9.32
N LEU A 398 -23.66 9.63 -8.08
CA LEU A 398 -22.82 8.85 -7.17
C LEU A 398 -22.38 7.49 -7.77
N ARG A 399 -23.26 6.85 -8.56
CA ARG A 399 -22.95 5.60 -9.28
C ARG A 399 -21.90 5.80 -10.36
N GLN A 400 -22.03 6.86 -11.17
CA GLN A 400 -21.04 7.20 -12.20
C GLN A 400 -19.70 7.57 -11.58
N PHE A 401 -19.72 8.37 -10.50
CA PHE A 401 -18.53 8.74 -9.75
C PHE A 401 -17.81 7.49 -9.22
N THR A 402 -18.53 6.58 -8.58
CA THR A 402 -17.99 5.30 -8.07
C THR A 402 -17.31 4.48 -9.16
N SER A 403 -17.98 4.28 -10.31
CA SER A 403 -17.41 3.53 -11.43
C SER A 403 -16.18 4.23 -12.03
N SER A 404 -16.18 5.56 -12.06
CA SER A 404 -15.05 6.35 -12.58
C SER A 404 -13.84 6.28 -11.65
N VAL A 405 -14.05 6.34 -10.33
CA VAL A 405 -12.98 6.14 -9.33
C VAL A 405 -12.36 4.75 -9.50
N GLN A 406 -13.19 3.70 -9.54
CA GLN A 406 -12.71 2.31 -9.70
C GLN A 406 -11.87 2.12 -10.96
N LYS A 407 -12.31 2.71 -12.07
CA LYS A 407 -11.58 2.70 -13.35
C LYS A 407 -10.21 3.37 -13.26
N ASN A 408 -10.13 4.56 -12.66
CA ASN A 408 -8.87 5.28 -12.50
C ASN A 408 -7.90 4.51 -11.59
N VAL A 409 -8.39 4.00 -10.46
CA VAL A 409 -7.62 3.18 -9.51
C VAL A 409 -7.05 1.95 -10.20
N HIS A 410 -7.89 1.22 -10.92
CA HIS A 410 -7.47 0.03 -11.65
C HIS A 410 -6.29 0.34 -12.57
N ASP A 411 -6.41 1.35 -13.42
CA ASP A 411 -5.38 1.67 -14.41
C ASP A 411 -4.11 2.23 -13.77
N LEU A 412 -4.19 3.03 -12.70
CA LEU A 412 -3.01 3.50 -11.97
C LEU A 412 -2.17 2.34 -11.43
N PHE A 413 -2.80 1.34 -10.81
CA PHE A 413 -2.08 0.20 -10.23
C PHE A 413 -1.65 -0.84 -11.28
N VAL A 414 -2.42 -1.02 -12.36
CA VAL A 414 -1.98 -1.82 -13.51
C VAL A 414 -0.74 -1.19 -14.17
N LEU A 415 -0.72 0.13 -14.36
CA LEU A 415 0.40 0.83 -14.97
C LEU A 415 1.62 0.90 -14.05
N LEU A 416 1.41 0.98 -12.73
CA LEU A 416 2.50 0.83 -11.75
C LEU A 416 3.18 -0.54 -11.88
N ARG A 417 2.42 -1.62 -12.09
CA ARG A 417 2.98 -2.97 -12.36
C ARG A 417 3.65 -3.10 -13.72
N GLU A 418 3.20 -2.34 -14.71
CA GLU A 418 3.90 -2.14 -15.98
C GLU A 418 5.12 -1.21 -15.82
N GLY A 419 5.39 -0.67 -14.63
CA GLY A 419 6.56 0.16 -14.33
C GLY A 419 6.47 1.58 -14.88
N ILE A 420 5.25 2.09 -15.09
CA ILE A 420 4.95 3.48 -15.48
C ILE A 420 4.35 4.19 -14.26
N VAL A 421 4.99 5.28 -13.84
CA VAL A 421 4.58 6.07 -12.67
C VAL A 421 4.14 7.46 -13.12
N PHE A 422 2.99 7.92 -12.64
CA PHE A 422 2.48 9.29 -12.78
C PHE A 422 2.72 10.10 -11.49
N PRO A 423 3.88 10.77 -11.31
CA PRO A 423 4.19 11.53 -10.09
C PRO A 423 3.50 12.91 -9.99
N TYR A 424 2.80 13.33 -11.04
CA TYR A 424 2.14 14.64 -11.17
C TYR A 424 0.64 14.48 -11.44
N LEU A 425 -0.04 13.61 -10.68
CA LEU A 425 -1.50 13.47 -10.79
C LEU A 425 -2.24 14.70 -10.26
N ALA A 426 -1.69 15.33 -9.22
CA ALA A 426 -2.23 16.49 -8.53
C ALA A 426 -1.09 17.31 -7.91
N ASP A 427 -1.33 18.60 -7.71
CA ASP A 427 -0.36 19.54 -7.15
C ASP A 427 -0.51 19.62 -5.63
N MET A 428 -0.12 18.54 -4.94
CA MET A 428 -0.20 18.46 -3.47
C MET A 428 1.02 19.08 -2.80
N PHE A 429 0.80 20.10 -1.98
CA PHE A 429 1.84 20.79 -1.23
C PHE A 429 1.53 20.79 0.27
N HIS A 430 2.58 20.61 1.09
CA HIS A 430 2.52 20.84 2.53
C HIS A 430 2.52 22.35 2.84
N THR A 431 3.37 23.10 2.13
CA THR A 431 3.43 24.56 2.20
C THR A 431 4.16 25.14 0.99
N HIS A 432 3.82 26.37 0.62
CA HIS A 432 4.56 27.17 -0.35
C HIS A 432 5.60 28.10 0.31
N ILE A 433 5.61 28.21 1.64
CA ILE A 433 6.57 29.04 2.38
C ILE A 433 7.97 28.43 2.26
N ASP A 434 8.95 29.28 1.90
CA ASP A 434 10.36 28.92 1.76
C ASP A 434 10.64 27.70 0.84
N LYS A 435 9.80 27.47 -0.18
CA LYS A 435 9.90 26.33 -1.11
C LYS A 435 11.33 26.05 -1.61
N GLY A 436 12.09 27.09 -1.93
CA GLY A 436 13.48 26.98 -2.41
C GLY A 436 14.50 26.52 -1.37
N LYS A 437 14.22 26.67 -0.08
CA LYS A 437 15.11 26.29 1.04
C LYS A 437 14.79 24.93 1.64
N ARG A 438 13.56 24.44 1.46
CA ARG A 438 13.11 23.16 2.03
C ARG A 438 13.66 21.97 1.24
N LYS A 439 14.00 20.89 1.94
CA LYS A 439 14.49 19.63 1.34
C LYS A 439 13.41 18.89 0.53
N ASP A 440 12.15 19.00 0.96
CA ASP A 440 10.98 18.42 0.28
C ASP A 440 10.44 19.31 -0.85
N ARG A 441 10.99 20.51 -1.03
CA ARG A 441 10.51 21.53 -1.99
C ARG A 441 9.02 21.85 -1.81
N GLY A 442 8.51 21.69 -0.59
CA GLY A 442 7.09 21.84 -0.23
C GLY A 442 6.17 20.74 -0.76
N ARG A 443 6.66 19.79 -1.57
CA ARG A 443 5.85 18.70 -2.15
C ARG A 443 5.36 17.79 -1.03
N TYR A 444 4.08 17.45 -1.06
CA TYR A 444 3.52 16.58 -0.03
C TYR A 444 4.11 15.16 -0.11
N GLN A 445 4.41 14.59 1.04
CA GLN A 445 4.91 13.22 1.18
C GLN A 445 3.87 12.41 1.95
N ALA A 446 3.25 11.42 1.30
CA ALA A 446 2.16 10.65 1.89
C ALA A 446 2.61 9.80 3.09
N LEU A 447 3.86 9.34 3.09
CA LEU A 447 4.48 8.54 4.16
C LEU A 447 5.68 9.30 4.79
N VAL A 448 5.47 10.55 5.18
CA VAL A 448 6.55 11.47 5.61
C VAL A 448 7.41 10.92 6.75
N GLU A 449 6.83 10.14 7.68
CA GLU A 449 7.52 9.51 8.80
C GLU A 449 8.58 8.47 8.34
N LEU A 450 8.36 7.87 7.17
CA LEU A 450 9.30 6.97 6.53
C LEU A 450 10.36 7.70 5.68
N LEU A 451 10.10 8.93 5.27
CA LEU A 451 10.94 9.66 4.29
C LEU A 451 11.77 10.79 4.91
N SER A 452 11.40 11.26 6.09
CA SER A 452 12.09 12.32 6.83
C SER A 452 12.32 11.94 8.28
N ALA A 453 13.43 12.41 8.84
CA ALA A 453 13.79 12.06 10.21
C ALA A 453 12.93 12.82 11.23
N LEU A 454 12.51 12.10 12.28
CA LEU A 454 11.78 12.63 13.43
C LEU A 454 10.47 13.34 13.08
N GLN A 455 9.83 12.94 11.97
CA GLN A 455 8.45 13.27 11.66
C GLN A 455 7.54 12.16 12.20
N SER A 456 6.45 12.54 12.87
CA SER A 456 5.59 11.58 13.59
C SER A 456 4.21 11.38 12.97
N GLN A 457 3.78 12.26 12.07
CA GLN A 457 2.43 12.28 11.48
C GLN A 457 2.46 12.91 10.09
N MET A 458 1.42 12.65 9.28
CA MET A 458 1.16 13.39 8.05
C MET A 458 0.96 14.88 8.33
N GLY A 459 1.69 15.74 7.64
CA GLY A 459 1.60 17.20 7.83
C GLY A 459 0.33 17.83 7.26
N ARG A 460 0.12 19.12 7.53
CA ARG A 460 -0.95 19.93 6.93
C ARG A 460 -0.91 19.85 5.40
N LEU A 461 -2.07 19.68 4.77
CA LEU A 461 -2.21 19.80 3.32
C LEU A 461 -2.74 21.21 2.96
N ASP A 462 -1.92 21.98 2.26
CA ASP A 462 -2.24 23.36 1.84
C ASP A 462 -3.30 23.34 0.72
N LYS A 463 -4.36 24.13 0.87
CA LYS A 463 -5.37 24.41 -0.16
C LYS A 463 -5.89 23.13 -0.84
N TRP A 464 -6.31 22.16 -0.04
CA TRP A 464 -6.49 20.77 -0.47
C TRP A 464 -7.45 20.60 -1.67
N GLN A 465 -8.48 21.44 -1.79
CA GLN A 465 -9.40 21.41 -2.93
C GLN A 465 -8.74 21.91 -4.22
N LYS A 466 -7.85 22.91 -4.12
CA LYS A 466 -7.09 23.43 -5.26
C LYS A 466 -6.03 22.44 -5.74
N ALA A 467 -5.41 21.69 -4.82
CA ALA A 467 -4.43 20.66 -5.17
C ALA A 467 -4.98 19.65 -6.20
N VAL A 468 -6.28 19.34 -6.13
CA VAL A 468 -6.96 18.44 -7.07
C VAL A 468 -7.87 19.15 -8.08
N GLU A 469 -7.92 20.48 -8.13
CA GLU A 469 -8.82 21.23 -9.03
C GLU A 469 -8.64 20.79 -10.50
N PHE A 470 -7.38 20.64 -10.93
CA PHE A 470 -7.01 20.21 -12.27
C PHE A 470 -6.40 18.79 -12.30
N VAL A 471 -6.87 17.90 -11.42
CA VAL A 471 -6.36 16.53 -11.30
C VAL A 471 -6.36 15.76 -12.64
N ASN A 472 -5.33 14.95 -12.86
CA ASN A 472 -5.17 14.10 -14.05
C ASN A 472 -5.98 12.79 -14.01
N LEU A 473 -7.02 12.78 -13.18
CA LEU A 473 -8.03 11.73 -13.09
C LEU A 473 -9.36 12.28 -13.60
N ARG A 474 -9.95 11.59 -14.57
CA ARG A 474 -11.16 12.04 -15.29
C ARG A 474 -12.25 10.99 -15.21
N VAL A 475 -13.46 11.35 -15.61
CA VAL A 475 -14.59 10.40 -15.72
C VAL A 475 -14.26 9.27 -16.73
N SER A 476 -13.51 9.60 -17.78
CA SER A 476 -13.03 8.64 -18.77
C SER A 476 -11.95 7.68 -18.24
N GLY A 477 -11.19 8.07 -17.20
CA GLY A 477 -9.98 7.41 -16.75
C GLY A 477 -8.79 8.37 -16.61
N ILE A 478 -7.57 7.83 -16.68
CA ILE A 478 -6.32 8.61 -16.56
C ILE A 478 -6.12 9.57 -17.75
N ALA A 479 -5.49 10.72 -17.48
CA ALA A 479 -5.22 11.77 -18.46
C ALA A 479 -3.81 12.35 -18.29
N ASP A 480 -3.40 13.20 -19.24
CA ASP A 480 -2.10 13.87 -19.27
C ASP A 480 -0.91 12.90 -19.16
N LEU A 481 -0.90 11.91 -20.06
CA LEU A 481 -0.05 10.73 -19.97
C LEU A 481 1.46 11.02 -20.16
N GLY A 482 1.79 12.22 -20.65
CA GLY A 482 3.17 12.64 -20.93
C GLY A 482 4.01 12.88 -19.67
N ASP A 483 3.35 13.21 -18.55
CA ASP A 483 4.00 13.47 -17.26
C ASP A 483 4.22 12.17 -16.47
N SER A 484 4.76 11.16 -17.17
CA SER A 484 5.10 9.85 -16.61
C SER A 484 6.61 9.62 -16.54
N LEU A 485 7.02 8.88 -15.51
CA LEU A 485 8.40 8.46 -15.28
C LEU A 485 8.48 6.93 -15.20
N PRO A 486 9.61 6.32 -15.61
CA PRO A 486 9.85 4.90 -15.35
C PRO A 486 9.96 4.65 -13.84
N LEU A 487 9.44 3.52 -13.38
CA LEU A 487 9.58 3.10 -11.98
C LEU A 487 11.05 3.03 -11.53
N THR A 488 11.98 2.69 -12.43
CA THR A 488 13.42 2.69 -12.14
C THR A 488 13.96 4.04 -11.69
N SER A 489 13.35 5.17 -12.10
CA SER A 489 13.75 6.51 -11.64
C SER A 489 13.54 6.71 -10.14
N PHE A 490 12.65 5.94 -9.51
CA PHE A 490 12.38 6.00 -8.07
C PHE A 490 13.20 4.97 -7.27
N LEU A 491 13.77 3.98 -7.96
CA LEU A 491 14.64 2.94 -7.36
C LEU A 491 16.13 3.27 -7.52
N THR A 492 16.45 4.36 -8.24
CA THR A 492 17.81 4.83 -8.52
C THR A 492 17.93 6.33 -8.27
N VAL A 493 19.16 6.83 -8.35
CA VAL A 493 19.53 8.22 -8.06
C VAL A 493 19.26 9.11 -9.27
N SER A 494 17.98 9.39 -9.53
CA SER A 494 17.51 10.23 -10.64
C SER A 494 17.41 11.71 -10.25
N ASP A 495 17.24 12.58 -11.24
CA ASP A 495 17.00 14.01 -10.98
C ASP A 495 15.74 14.23 -10.13
N TRP A 496 14.72 13.40 -10.32
CA TRP A 496 13.49 13.48 -9.54
C TRP A 496 13.72 13.14 -8.06
N THR A 497 14.42 12.03 -7.78
CA THR A 497 14.65 11.60 -6.39
C THR A 497 15.60 12.55 -5.67
N LYS A 498 16.65 13.06 -6.34
CA LYS A 498 17.52 14.12 -5.81
C LYS A 498 16.76 15.40 -5.48
N HIS A 499 15.80 15.79 -6.32
CA HIS A 499 15.10 17.06 -6.16
C HIS A 499 14.10 17.05 -4.99
N TYR A 500 13.35 15.94 -4.81
CA TYR A 500 12.26 15.86 -3.82
C TYR A 500 12.57 15.05 -2.56
N HIS A 501 13.61 14.20 -2.58
CA HIS A 501 13.94 13.27 -1.49
C HIS A 501 15.42 13.33 -1.09
N GLU A 502 16.02 14.53 -1.15
CA GLU A 502 17.43 14.76 -0.82
C GLU A 502 17.82 14.21 0.55
N GLU A 503 16.97 14.38 1.57
CA GLU A 503 17.22 13.89 2.93
C GLU A 503 17.34 12.36 2.99
N LEU A 504 16.43 11.63 2.33
CA LEU A 504 16.44 10.18 2.28
C LEU A 504 17.69 9.63 1.57
N LEU A 505 18.11 10.31 0.49
CA LEU A 505 19.28 9.92 -0.30
C LEU A 505 20.61 10.31 0.35
N THR A 506 20.62 11.29 1.26
CA THR A 506 21.83 11.81 1.93
C THR A 506 22.03 11.15 3.29
N GLY A 507 20.95 10.95 4.04
CA GLY A 507 20.96 10.69 5.47
C GLY A 507 20.49 11.90 6.27
N ALA A 508 20.15 11.66 7.53
CA ALA A 508 19.61 12.68 8.43
C ALA A 508 20.62 13.08 9.50
N TYR A 509 20.66 14.37 9.77
CA TYR A 509 21.34 14.97 10.91
C TYR A 509 20.29 15.52 11.87
N HIS A 510 20.38 15.16 13.14
CA HIS A 510 19.59 15.80 14.19
C HIS A 510 20.41 15.92 15.50
N PRO A 511 20.30 17.04 16.26
CA PRO A 511 21.05 17.20 17.51
C PRO A 511 20.79 16.09 18.54
N SER A 512 19.57 15.54 18.60
CA SER A 512 19.25 14.40 19.50
C SER A 512 20.13 13.17 19.24
N PHE A 513 20.63 12.99 18.01
CA PHE A 513 21.54 11.90 17.68
C PHE A 513 22.93 12.12 18.28
N LEU A 514 23.38 13.38 18.39
CA LEU A 514 24.69 13.74 18.98
C LEU A 514 24.73 13.61 20.50
N PHE A 515 23.61 13.84 21.20
CA PHE A 515 23.56 13.63 22.66
C PHE A 515 23.90 12.19 23.05
N LEU A 516 23.75 11.24 22.11
CA LEU A 516 24.01 9.84 22.33
C LEU A 516 25.43 9.41 21.91
N ASP A 517 26.17 10.18 21.09
CA ASP A 517 27.55 9.90 20.65
C ASP A 517 28.35 11.21 20.45
N LYS A 518 28.96 11.73 21.52
CA LYS A 518 29.83 12.92 21.46
C LYS A 518 31.27 12.59 21.04
N SER A 519 31.61 11.31 20.89
CA SER A 519 33.00 10.83 20.78
C SER A 519 33.48 10.63 19.35
N SER A 520 32.59 10.33 18.40
CA SER A 520 32.97 9.86 17.06
C SER A 520 33.20 10.96 16.02
N GLY A 521 32.74 12.19 16.27
CA GLY A 521 32.75 13.26 15.27
C GLY A 521 31.78 13.04 14.09
N SER A 522 31.00 11.95 14.12
CA SER A 522 29.99 11.57 13.13
C SER A 522 28.59 11.52 13.76
N VAL A 523 27.55 11.46 12.92
CA VAL A 523 26.16 11.28 13.37
C VAL A 523 25.63 9.94 12.89
N ARG A 524 25.39 9.04 13.84
CA ARG A 524 24.89 7.68 13.56
C ARG A 524 23.37 7.63 13.73
N SER A 525 22.66 6.99 12.80
CA SER A 525 21.20 6.76 12.95
C SER A 525 20.72 5.54 12.15
N LEU A 526 19.61 4.94 12.58
CA LEU A 526 18.88 3.92 11.80
C LEU A 526 18.27 4.49 10.53
N PHE A 527 17.92 5.79 10.53
CA PHE A 527 17.43 6.48 9.34
C PHE A 527 18.47 6.44 8.20
N ASN A 528 19.75 6.59 8.52
CA ASN A 528 20.82 6.56 7.51
C ASN A 528 20.92 5.20 6.80
N SER A 529 20.51 4.10 7.46
CA SER A 529 20.45 2.76 6.87
C SER A 529 19.41 2.65 5.75
N ARG A 530 18.42 3.57 5.70
CA ARG A 530 17.40 3.63 4.63
C ARG A 530 18.02 3.90 3.26
N ARG A 531 19.22 4.49 3.17
CA ARG A 531 19.95 4.72 1.92
C ARG A 531 20.15 3.44 1.09
N LYS A 532 20.36 2.30 1.74
CA LYS A 532 20.56 1.03 1.03
C LYS A 532 19.30 0.51 0.34
N VAL A 533 18.13 0.97 0.79
CA VAL A 533 16.80 0.45 0.39
C VAL A 533 15.80 1.58 0.07
N PHE A 534 16.26 2.80 -0.22
CA PHE A 534 15.40 3.99 -0.37
C PHE A 534 14.32 3.80 -1.44
N GLY A 535 14.61 3.03 -2.48
CA GLY A 535 13.67 2.74 -3.56
C GLY A 535 12.44 1.97 -3.06
N ASN A 536 12.60 1.11 -2.05
CA ASN A 536 11.47 0.40 -1.45
C ASN A 536 10.55 1.37 -0.70
N TYR A 537 11.13 2.36 -0.02
CA TYR A 537 10.39 3.44 0.64
C TYR A 537 9.61 4.29 -0.37
N LEU A 538 10.25 4.69 -1.46
CA LEU A 538 9.60 5.48 -2.51
C LEU A 538 8.54 4.69 -3.27
N TYR A 539 8.72 3.39 -3.49
CA TYR A 539 7.70 2.53 -4.09
C TYR A 539 6.41 2.52 -3.27
N LEU A 540 6.50 2.39 -1.94
CA LEU A 540 5.32 2.48 -1.08
C LEU A 540 4.74 3.89 -1.01
N ASN A 541 5.59 4.92 -1.03
CA ASN A 541 5.11 6.31 -1.08
C ASN A 541 4.32 6.61 -2.36
N ILE A 542 4.70 6.07 -3.53
CA ILE A 542 3.92 6.20 -4.78
C ILE A 542 2.52 5.62 -4.60
N ILE A 543 2.41 4.42 -4.02
CA ILE A 543 1.13 3.75 -3.76
C ILE A 543 0.25 4.60 -2.84
N ALA A 544 0.82 5.08 -1.72
CA ALA A 544 0.10 5.91 -0.77
C ALA A 544 -0.32 7.26 -1.38
N GLU A 545 0.54 7.86 -2.22
CA GLU A 545 0.27 9.11 -2.90
C GLU A 545 -0.88 8.99 -3.92
N TYR A 546 -0.95 7.90 -4.68
CA TYR A 546 -2.07 7.64 -5.59
C TYR A 546 -3.39 7.57 -4.82
N LEU A 547 -3.40 6.86 -3.70
CA LEU A 547 -4.57 6.74 -2.83
C LEU A 547 -4.94 8.08 -2.18
N LEU A 548 -3.94 8.89 -1.80
CA LEU A 548 -4.18 10.24 -1.27
C LEU A 548 -4.82 11.16 -2.33
N VAL A 549 -4.35 11.13 -3.57
CA VAL A 549 -4.99 11.90 -4.67
C VAL A 549 -6.46 11.47 -4.86
N ILE A 550 -6.74 10.16 -4.78
CA ILE A 550 -8.11 9.65 -4.84
C ILE A 550 -8.94 10.15 -3.66
N GLN A 551 -8.43 10.11 -2.43
CA GLN A 551 -9.12 10.63 -1.26
C GLN A 551 -9.48 12.11 -1.41
N LEU A 552 -8.57 12.93 -1.93
CA LEU A 552 -8.82 14.36 -2.14
C LEU A 552 -9.85 14.59 -3.25
N ALA A 553 -9.82 13.82 -4.33
CA ALA A 553 -10.85 13.88 -5.37
C ALA A 553 -12.24 13.47 -4.83
N ILE A 554 -12.29 12.41 -4.01
CA ILE A 554 -13.50 11.96 -3.29
C ILE A 554 -14.02 13.05 -2.35
N GLY A 555 -13.17 13.62 -1.50
CA GLY A 555 -13.55 14.68 -0.59
C GLY A 555 -14.02 15.94 -1.31
N SER A 556 -13.36 16.31 -2.42
CA SER A 556 -13.72 17.49 -3.21
C SER A 556 -15.08 17.31 -3.87
N TYR A 557 -15.37 16.13 -4.41
CA TYR A 557 -16.70 15.77 -4.89
C TYR A 557 -17.74 15.84 -3.75
N GLY A 558 -17.44 15.23 -2.60
CA GLY A 558 -18.30 15.20 -1.43
C GLY A 558 -18.71 16.58 -0.93
N ASP A 559 -17.75 17.50 -0.76
CA ASP A 559 -18.04 18.89 -0.38
C ASP A 559 -18.92 19.57 -1.44
N LYS A 560 -18.53 19.51 -2.72
CA LYS A 560 -19.25 20.18 -3.81
C LYS A 560 -20.71 19.75 -3.93
N VAL A 561 -21.02 18.47 -3.75
CA VAL A 561 -22.41 17.96 -3.85
C VAL A 561 -23.20 18.19 -2.57
N THR A 562 -22.55 18.14 -1.39
CA THR A 562 -23.27 18.20 -0.10
C THR A 562 -23.43 19.60 0.49
N ARG A 563 -22.76 20.63 -0.05
CA ARG A 563 -22.85 22.03 0.43
C ARG A 563 -24.27 22.57 0.65
N LYS A 564 -25.24 22.12 -0.16
CA LYS A 564 -26.64 22.57 -0.09
C LYS A 564 -27.61 21.49 0.41
N MET A 565 -27.10 20.38 0.94
CA MET A 565 -27.91 19.26 1.44
C MET A 565 -28.20 19.39 2.92
N ASP A 566 -29.31 18.80 3.36
CA ASP A 566 -29.59 18.60 4.79
C ASP A 566 -28.59 17.62 5.42
N THR A 567 -28.45 17.68 6.75
CA THR A 567 -27.48 16.88 7.51
C THR A 567 -27.62 15.37 7.30
N LYS A 568 -28.85 14.85 7.17
CA LYS A 568 -29.09 13.41 7.04
C LYS A 568 -28.70 12.91 5.66
N SER A 569 -29.04 13.66 4.60
CA SER A 569 -28.64 13.34 3.24
C SER A 569 -27.13 13.47 3.05
N LYS A 570 -26.52 14.52 3.63
CA LYS A 570 -25.08 14.74 3.66
C LYS A 570 -24.35 13.54 4.27
N ALA A 571 -24.77 13.08 5.45
CA ALA A 571 -24.16 11.93 6.12
C ALA A 571 -24.17 10.65 5.26
N LYS A 572 -25.27 10.36 4.55
CA LYS A 572 -25.37 9.19 3.64
C LYS A 572 -24.40 9.27 2.46
N VAL A 573 -24.21 10.46 1.90
CA VAL A 573 -23.23 10.65 0.82
C VAL A 573 -21.82 10.35 1.33
N TRP A 574 -21.43 10.94 2.47
CA TRP A 574 -20.11 10.73 3.05
C TRP A 574 -19.87 9.29 3.54
N GLU A 575 -20.91 8.59 3.98
CA GLU A 575 -20.85 7.15 4.27
C GLU A 575 -20.45 6.34 3.03
N HIS A 576 -21.16 6.54 1.91
CA HIS A 576 -20.82 5.88 0.64
C HIS A 576 -19.40 6.24 0.15
N LEU A 577 -19.00 7.50 0.29
CA LEU A 577 -17.66 7.95 -0.11
C LEU A 577 -16.56 7.34 0.75
N GLY A 578 -16.76 7.20 2.06
CA GLY A 578 -15.83 6.51 2.95
C GLY A 578 -15.70 5.02 2.62
N GLU A 579 -16.81 4.34 2.34
CA GLU A 579 -16.77 2.93 1.89
C GLU A 579 -16.06 2.76 0.54
N LEU A 580 -16.25 3.71 -0.38
CA LEU A 580 -15.57 3.73 -1.67
C LEU A 580 -14.05 3.85 -1.50
N MET A 581 -13.57 4.67 -0.56
CA MET A 581 -12.13 4.80 -0.28
C MET A 581 -11.54 3.47 0.23
N PHE A 582 -12.21 2.79 1.17
CA PHE A 582 -11.77 1.49 1.67
C PHE A 582 -11.78 0.41 0.57
N SER A 583 -12.81 0.40 -0.27
CA SER A 583 -12.91 -0.49 -1.43
C SER A 583 -11.78 -0.24 -2.44
N THR A 584 -11.38 1.02 -2.60
CA THR A 584 -10.27 1.45 -3.47
C THR A 584 -8.91 0.97 -2.93
N CYS A 585 -8.65 1.10 -1.62
CA CYS A 585 -7.45 0.54 -1.02
C CYS A 585 -7.38 -0.99 -1.16
N ALA A 586 -8.52 -1.68 -0.99
CA ALA A 586 -8.59 -3.12 -1.17
C ALA A 586 -8.34 -3.55 -2.63
N GLU A 587 -8.80 -2.76 -3.61
CA GLU A 587 -8.49 -2.95 -5.03
C GLU A 587 -6.98 -2.83 -5.29
N ALA A 588 -6.31 -1.83 -4.71
CA ALA A 588 -4.87 -1.65 -4.83
C ALA A 588 -4.10 -2.87 -4.29
N VAL A 589 -4.46 -3.37 -3.11
CA VAL A 589 -3.87 -4.60 -2.54
C VAL A 589 -4.10 -5.79 -3.48
N ASN A 590 -5.30 -5.93 -4.03
CA ASN A 590 -5.63 -7.02 -4.96
C ASN A 590 -4.78 -6.97 -6.23
N LEU A 591 -4.69 -5.81 -6.87
CA LEU A 591 -3.97 -5.65 -8.14
C LEU A 591 -2.47 -5.89 -7.99
N ILE A 592 -1.87 -5.51 -6.86
CA ILE A 592 -0.43 -5.66 -6.60
C ILE A 592 -0.06 -7.05 -6.07
N THR A 593 -0.86 -7.66 -5.19
CA THR A 593 -0.49 -8.90 -4.48
C THR A 593 -1.23 -10.16 -4.95
N GLY A 594 -2.30 -9.98 -5.73
CA GLY A 594 -3.25 -11.04 -6.08
C GLY A 594 -4.17 -11.47 -4.93
N MET A 595 -4.09 -10.84 -3.75
CA MET A 595 -5.01 -11.14 -2.64
C MET A 595 -6.46 -10.81 -3.03
N PRO A 596 -7.45 -11.69 -2.82
CA PRO A 596 -8.84 -11.38 -3.16
C PRO A 596 -9.32 -10.08 -2.49
N LYS A 597 -9.96 -9.20 -3.26
CA LYS A 597 -10.42 -7.88 -2.79
C LYS A 597 -11.23 -7.94 -1.50
N SER A 598 -12.14 -8.90 -1.36
CA SER A 598 -12.96 -9.06 -0.16
C SER A 598 -12.13 -9.33 1.10
N ARG A 599 -11.04 -10.10 0.97
CA ARG A 599 -10.12 -10.38 2.07
C ARG A 599 -9.24 -9.18 2.38
N ALA A 600 -8.69 -8.53 1.35
CA ALA A 600 -7.94 -7.30 1.52
C ALA A 600 -8.77 -6.22 2.24
N LEU A 601 -10.05 -6.08 1.90
CA LEU A 601 -10.97 -5.18 2.57
C LEU A 601 -11.18 -5.55 4.05
N ALA A 602 -11.36 -6.84 4.36
CA ALA A 602 -11.49 -7.29 5.75
C ALA A 602 -10.24 -6.97 6.58
N PHE A 603 -9.05 -7.22 6.02
CA PHE A 603 -7.77 -6.91 6.66
C PHE A 603 -7.58 -5.41 6.86
N ILE A 604 -7.87 -4.59 5.86
CA ILE A 604 -7.80 -3.13 6.00
C ILE A 604 -8.76 -2.64 7.09
N LYS A 605 -9.99 -3.18 7.14
CA LYS A 605 -10.98 -2.84 8.17
C LYS A 605 -10.58 -3.29 9.60
N GLN A 606 -9.69 -4.26 9.74
CA GLN A 606 -9.13 -4.65 11.03
C GLN A 606 -8.22 -3.52 11.58
N ARG A 607 -7.52 -2.80 10.69
CA ARG A 607 -6.53 -1.79 11.08
C ARG A 607 -7.06 -0.36 11.06
N ALA A 608 -7.92 -0.04 10.11
CA ALA A 608 -8.53 1.27 9.94
C ALA A 608 -10.05 1.20 10.12
N ASN A 609 -10.59 2.10 10.93
CA ASN A 609 -12.00 2.17 11.28
C ASN A 609 -12.79 3.03 10.28
N VAL A 610 -13.62 2.39 9.46
CA VAL A 610 -14.43 3.06 8.43
C VAL A 610 -15.30 4.18 9.02
N ARG A 611 -15.90 3.96 10.20
CA ARG A 611 -16.79 4.95 10.83
C ARG A 611 -16.02 6.21 11.24
N LYS A 612 -14.86 6.06 11.88
CA LYS A 612 -13.99 7.19 12.23
C LYS A 612 -13.56 7.95 10.98
N HIS A 613 -13.17 7.24 9.92
CA HIS A 613 -12.80 7.86 8.65
C HIS A 613 -13.95 8.66 8.02
N ILE A 614 -15.17 8.10 7.97
CA ILE A 614 -16.36 8.81 7.47
C ILE A 614 -16.60 10.09 8.27
N GLN A 615 -16.54 10.01 9.60
CA GLN A 615 -16.80 11.17 10.45
C GLN A 615 -15.72 12.25 10.30
N GLN A 616 -14.44 11.87 10.31
CA GLN A 616 -13.32 12.81 10.13
C GLN A 616 -13.37 13.50 8.77
N THR A 617 -13.63 12.75 7.69
CA THR A 617 -13.70 13.34 6.34
C THR A 617 -14.90 14.25 6.17
N LEU A 618 -16.09 13.84 6.64
CA LEU A 618 -17.29 14.68 6.66
C LEU A 618 -17.03 16.00 7.40
N PHE A 619 -16.39 15.95 8.56
CA PHE A 619 -16.18 17.15 9.38
C PHE A 619 -15.11 18.07 8.79
N TRP A 620 -13.90 17.57 8.52
CA TRP A 620 -12.77 18.42 8.15
C TRP A 620 -12.76 18.84 6.68
N MET A 621 -13.43 18.11 5.80
CA MET A 621 -13.50 18.43 4.36
C MET A 621 -14.77 19.22 4.00
N THR A 622 -15.57 19.65 4.98
CA THR A 622 -16.69 20.58 4.79
C THR A 622 -16.45 21.86 5.59
N PRO A 623 -17.05 22.99 5.22
CA PRO A 623 -16.88 24.23 5.97
C PRO A 623 -17.76 24.33 7.23
N ASP A 624 -18.61 23.34 7.51
CA ASP A 624 -19.66 23.45 8.54
C ASP A 624 -19.10 23.75 9.94
N TYR A 625 -17.89 23.25 10.25
CA TYR A 625 -17.25 23.45 11.56
C TYR A 625 -16.77 24.89 11.79
N SER A 626 -16.65 25.71 10.74
CA SER A 626 -16.15 27.10 10.88
C SER A 626 -17.09 28.00 11.69
N ASN A 627 -18.36 27.61 11.82
CA ASN A 627 -19.40 28.39 12.47
C ASN A 627 -19.75 27.83 13.86
N MET A 628 -19.04 26.80 14.31
CA MET A 628 -19.25 26.17 15.62
C MET A 628 -18.41 26.86 16.68
N ASP A 629 -18.93 26.96 17.89
CA ASP A 629 -18.14 27.36 19.06
C ASP A 629 -17.15 26.25 19.47
N SER A 630 -16.18 26.60 20.30
CA SER A 630 -15.11 25.67 20.72
C SER A 630 -15.62 24.44 21.47
N LEU A 631 -16.68 24.56 22.29
CA LEU A 631 -17.28 23.44 23.02
C LEU A 631 -18.01 22.49 22.07
N SER A 632 -18.72 23.03 21.09
CA SER A 632 -19.38 22.27 20.03
C SER A 632 -18.37 21.50 19.18
N ILE A 633 -17.26 22.14 18.80
CA ILE A 633 -16.16 21.47 18.09
C ILE A 633 -15.60 20.35 18.94
N GLN A 634 -15.25 20.62 20.22
CA GLN A 634 -14.70 19.62 21.12
C GLN A 634 -15.63 18.40 21.29
N SER A 635 -16.93 18.64 21.45
CA SER A 635 -17.95 17.59 21.54
C SER A 635 -18.01 16.72 20.27
N GLN A 636 -17.92 17.33 19.08
CA GLN A 636 -17.83 16.58 17.82
C GLN A 636 -16.53 15.78 17.76
N GLN A 637 -15.39 16.39 18.09
CA GLN A 637 -14.09 15.73 18.08
C GLN A 637 -14.04 14.49 18.98
N SER A 638 -14.60 14.56 20.19
CA SER A 638 -14.70 13.42 21.12
C SER A 638 -15.43 12.21 20.51
N ASN A 639 -16.40 12.46 19.62
CA ASN A 639 -17.09 11.39 18.89
C ASN A 639 -16.22 10.82 17.74
N MET A 640 -15.58 11.70 16.96
CA MET A 640 -14.79 11.32 15.77
C MET A 640 -13.46 10.64 16.11
N TYR A 641 -12.86 11.01 17.24
CA TYR A 641 -11.60 10.49 17.76
C TYR A 641 -11.82 9.62 19.00
N SER A 642 -12.95 8.91 19.09
CA SER A 642 -13.26 8.04 20.22
C SER A 642 -12.09 7.09 20.57
N GLY A 643 -11.56 7.20 21.81
CA GLY A 643 -10.39 6.44 22.28
C GLY A 643 -9.02 7.04 21.92
N GLU A 644 -8.99 8.16 21.20
CA GLU A 644 -7.79 8.91 20.77
C GLU A 644 -7.77 10.31 21.40
N SER A 645 -6.70 11.09 21.19
CA SER A 645 -6.65 12.51 21.57
C SER A 645 -7.49 13.36 20.60
N ASP A 646 -8.03 14.49 21.02
CA ASP A 646 -8.63 15.45 20.09
C ASP A 646 -7.54 16.13 19.22
N TYR A 647 -7.93 16.70 18.10
CA TYR A 647 -7.09 17.55 17.25
C TYR A 647 -7.04 18.97 17.82
N GLU A 648 -5.83 19.43 18.12
CA GLU A 648 -5.58 20.75 18.66
C GLU A 648 -5.67 21.80 17.54
N ILE A 649 -6.54 22.79 17.73
CA ILE A 649 -6.68 23.97 16.86
C ILE A 649 -6.05 25.15 17.61
N ASN A 650 -5.04 25.78 17.02
CA ASN A 650 -4.33 26.92 17.60
C ASN A 650 -4.60 28.22 16.84
N GLY A 651 -4.95 28.14 15.56
CA GLY A 651 -5.30 29.26 14.70
C GLY A 651 -6.79 29.60 14.72
N ASP A 652 -7.09 30.82 14.30
CA ASP A 652 -8.47 31.28 14.14
C ASP A 652 -9.15 30.60 12.95
N LEU A 653 -10.43 30.25 13.11
CA LEU A 653 -11.25 29.70 12.03
C LEU A 653 -11.79 30.82 11.15
N VAL A 654 -11.68 30.66 9.83
CA VAL A 654 -12.25 31.60 8.85
C VAL A 654 -13.71 31.22 8.58
N PRO A 655 -14.69 32.11 8.82
CA PRO A 655 -16.10 31.80 8.62
C PRO A 655 -16.41 31.36 7.19
N GLY A 656 -17.16 30.25 7.05
CA GLY A 656 -17.51 29.65 5.76
C GLY A 656 -16.39 28.85 5.08
N LEU A 657 -15.22 28.74 5.70
CA LEU A 657 -14.05 28.01 5.19
C LEU A 657 -13.48 27.03 6.22
N GLY A 658 -13.24 27.48 7.46
CA GLY A 658 -12.54 26.72 8.50
C GLY A 658 -11.06 27.09 8.58
N LEU A 659 -10.18 26.10 8.75
CA LEU A 659 -8.73 26.31 8.77
C LEU A 659 -8.26 26.81 7.40
N SER A 660 -7.61 27.98 7.36
CA SER A 660 -7.13 28.59 6.12
C SER A 660 -5.99 29.56 6.40
N LEU A 661 -4.79 29.24 5.92
CA LEU A 661 -3.63 30.11 6.07
C LEU A 661 -3.70 31.36 5.17
N ASP A 662 -4.34 31.27 4.00
CA ASP A 662 -4.44 32.38 3.05
C ASP A 662 -5.77 33.15 3.13
N GLY A 663 -6.69 32.72 4.01
CA GLY A 663 -8.02 33.30 4.16
C GLY A 663 -8.97 33.08 2.98
N ILE A 664 -8.58 32.29 1.96
CA ILE A 664 -9.34 32.10 0.72
C ILE A 664 -9.66 30.62 0.50
N ASN A 665 -8.72 29.72 0.84
CA ASN A 665 -8.80 28.30 0.54
C ASN A 665 -8.67 27.50 1.84
N GLN A 666 -9.53 26.49 2.01
CA GLN A 666 -9.46 25.61 3.16
C GLN A 666 -8.21 24.72 3.11
N ASP A 667 -7.55 24.56 4.25
CA ASP A 667 -6.45 23.63 4.49
C ASP A 667 -6.95 22.38 5.24
N LEU A 668 -6.22 21.27 5.14
CA LEU A 668 -6.43 20.11 6.03
C LEU A 668 -5.33 20.08 7.08
N GLY A 669 -5.57 20.84 8.15
CA GLY A 669 -4.69 21.03 9.28
C GLY A 669 -4.32 22.49 9.48
N ASP A 670 -3.96 22.82 10.71
CA ASP A 670 -3.57 24.15 11.12
C ASP A 670 -2.08 24.41 10.82
N TYR A 671 -1.65 25.66 10.91
CA TYR A 671 -0.27 26.06 10.62
C TYR A 671 0.73 25.29 11.49
N ASN A 672 1.69 24.62 10.84
CA ASN A 672 2.70 23.76 11.46
C ASN A 672 2.13 22.60 12.31
N GLN A 673 0.91 22.15 12.02
CA GLN A 673 0.28 21.00 12.67
C GLN A 673 0.11 19.82 11.70
N ALA A 674 -0.18 18.65 12.26
CA ALA A 674 -0.54 17.47 11.50
C ALA A 674 -1.87 17.64 10.77
N SER A 675 -2.14 16.76 9.79
CA SER A 675 -3.47 16.62 9.21
C SER A 675 -4.45 16.07 10.26
N PRO A 676 -5.70 16.58 10.32
CA PRO A 676 -6.71 16.04 11.22
C PRO A 676 -7.26 14.69 10.74
N LEU A 677 -7.00 14.27 9.49
CA LEU A 677 -7.51 13.01 8.94
C LEU A 677 -6.67 11.79 9.40
N ARG A 678 -6.58 11.54 10.71
CA ARG A 678 -5.74 10.47 11.27
C ARG A 678 -6.11 9.08 10.82
N GLU A 679 -7.40 8.81 10.59
CA GLU A 679 -7.83 7.50 10.13
C GLU A 679 -7.48 7.27 8.66
N LEU A 680 -7.32 8.34 7.86
CA LEU A 680 -6.75 8.24 6.52
C LEU A 680 -5.28 7.83 6.58
N GLU A 681 -4.49 8.43 7.48
CA GLU A 681 -3.08 8.05 7.68
C GLU A 681 -2.96 6.55 8.02
N LYS A 682 -3.74 6.07 9.01
CA LYS A 682 -3.80 4.64 9.36
C LYS A 682 -4.20 3.76 8.17
N LEU A 683 -5.18 4.20 7.37
CA LEU A 683 -5.64 3.48 6.16
C LEU A 683 -4.53 3.37 5.11
N LEU A 684 -3.79 4.46 4.86
CA LEU A 684 -2.67 4.46 3.91
C LEU A 684 -1.56 3.52 4.38
N TYR A 685 -1.15 3.64 5.64
CA TYR A 685 -0.14 2.75 6.24
C TYR A 685 -0.56 1.29 6.26
N ALA A 686 -1.82 1.00 6.63
CA ALA A 686 -2.37 -0.36 6.58
C ALA A 686 -2.31 -0.95 5.16
N THR A 687 -2.62 -0.14 4.15
CA THR A 687 -2.63 -0.56 2.75
C THR A 687 -1.22 -0.91 2.26
N VAL A 688 -0.24 -0.01 2.46
CA VAL A 688 1.13 -0.24 1.99
C VAL A 688 1.86 -1.32 2.79
N THR A 689 1.59 -1.41 4.10
CA THR A 689 2.13 -2.48 4.96
C THR A 689 1.60 -3.84 4.54
N LEU A 690 0.30 -3.93 4.21
CA LEU A 690 -0.29 -5.18 3.75
C LEU A 690 0.29 -5.61 2.40
N ILE A 691 0.55 -4.67 1.49
CA ILE A 691 1.19 -4.94 0.19
C ILE A 691 2.61 -5.49 0.40
N GLU A 692 3.48 -4.74 1.09
CA GLU A 692 4.87 -5.13 1.28
C GLU A 692 4.97 -6.39 2.15
N GLY A 693 4.20 -6.46 3.24
CA GLY A 693 4.19 -7.60 4.15
C GLY A 693 3.77 -8.90 3.46
N THR A 694 2.79 -8.84 2.55
CA THR A 694 2.38 -10.02 1.76
C THR A 694 3.49 -10.45 0.80
N GLN A 695 4.11 -9.51 0.07
CA GLN A 695 5.20 -9.82 -0.86
C GLN A 695 6.41 -10.44 -0.15
N GLN A 696 6.78 -9.90 1.02
CA GLN A 696 7.88 -10.44 1.83
C GLN A 696 7.52 -11.78 2.47
N LEU A 697 6.27 -11.98 2.90
CA LEU A 697 5.81 -13.27 3.41
C LEU A 697 5.90 -14.35 2.33
N ASP A 698 5.44 -14.08 1.11
CA ASP A 698 5.54 -15.05 0.01
C ASP A 698 6.98 -15.44 -0.28
N LYS A 699 7.90 -14.47 -0.26
CA LYS A 699 9.32 -14.74 -0.42
C LYS A 699 9.81 -15.71 0.65
N GLN A 700 9.46 -15.50 1.91
CA GLN A 700 9.82 -16.42 3.00
C GLN A 700 9.14 -17.78 2.87
N PHE A 701 7.88 -17.82 2.44
CA PHE A 701 7.15 -19.06 2.18
C PHE A 701 7.86 -19.91 1.12
N PHE A 702 8.23 -19.32 -0.02
CA PHE A 702 8.93 -20.06 -1.08
C PHE A 702 10.35 -20.47 -0.69
N GLN A 703 11.05 -19.67 0.11
CA GLN A 703 12.34 -20.08 0.70
C GLN A 703 12.18 -21.29 1.63
N GLN A 704 11.19 -21.27 2.52
CA GLN A 704 10.91 -22.39 3.42
C GLN A 704 10.40 -23.64 2.66
N LEU A 705 9.69 -23.45 1.55
CA LEU A 705 9.23 -24.53 0.67
C LEU A 705 10.43 -25.27 0.07
N ASP A 706 11.37 -24.54 -0.55
CA ASP A 706 12.60 -25.09 -1.12
C ASP A 706 13.46 -25.79 -0.04
N GLU A 707 13.56 -25.22 1.16
CA GLU A 707 14.23 -25.86 2.29
C GLU A 707 13.55 -27.17 2.71
N THR A 708 12.22 -27.20 2.74
CA THR A 708 11.43 -28.38 3.09
C THR A 708 11.62 -29.50 2.05
N GLU A 709 11.59 -29.16 0.77
CA GLU A 709 11.86 -30.11 -0.32
C GLU A 709 13.26 -30.71 -0.20
N LYS A 710 14.28 -29.87 0.02
CA LYS A 710 15.67 -30.33 0.20
C LYS A 710 15.81 -31.27 1.40
N MET A 711 15.18 -30.96 2.54
CA MET A 711 15.22 -31.82 3.72
C MET A 711 14.57 -33.19 3.49
N ILE A 712 13.44 -33.22 2.79
CA ILE A 712 12.75 -34.45 2.42
C ILE A 712 13.64 -35.30 1.49
N LEU A 713 14.22 -34.68 0.45
CA LEU A 713 15.08 -35.36 -0.51
C LEU A 713 16.38 -35.87 0.10
N SER A 714 16.95 -35.14 1.07
CA SER A 714 18.19 -35.54 1.75
C SER A 714 17.99 -36.58 2.85
N ALA A 715 16.77 -37.11 3.03
CA ALA A 715 16.40 -37.98 4.15
C ALA A 715 16.85 -37.42 5.51
N ALA A 716 16.69 -36.10 5.72
CA ALA A 716 16.97 -35.50 7.02
C ALA A 716 16.06 -36.13 8.09
N GLY A 717 16.54 -36.28 9.32
CA GLY A 717 15.78 -36.92 10.41
C GLY A 717 14.36 -36.38 10.53
N SER A 718 13.40 -37.26 10.84
CA SER A 718 11.95 -37.00 10.83
C SER A 718 11.55 -35.68 11.47
N ASP A 719 12.07 -35.40 12.66
CA ASP A 719 11.70 -34.22 13.46
C ASP A 719 12.06 -32.93 12.74
N LYS A 720 13.17 -32.92 11.99
CA LYS A 720 13.58 -31.75 11.19
C LYS A 720 12.64 -31.56 10.01
N CYS A 721 12.22 -32.64 9.35
CA CYS A 721 11.27 -32.58 8.25
C CYS A 721 9.90 -32.07 8.73
N TYR A 722 9.38 -32.62 9.84
CA TYR A 722 8.11 -32.19 10.43
C TYR A 722 8.16 -30.73 10.91
N GLN A 723 9.25 -30.31 11.57
CA GLN A 723 9.43 -28.91 11.96
C GLN A 723 9.50 -27.98 10.73
N SER A 724 10.16 -28.39 9.64
CA SER A 724 10.26 -27.59 8.42
C SER A 724 8.90 -27.36 7.75
N VAL A 725 8.08 -28.40 7.64
CA VAL A 725 6.73 -28.27 7.06
C VAL A 725 5.77 -27.50 7.97
N ALA A 726 5.94 -27.58 9.29
CA ALA A 726 5.15 -26.79 10.24
C ALA A 726 5.47 -25.29 10.13
N LYS A 727 6.75 -24.90 9.97
CA LYS A 727 7.13 -23.51 9.63
C LYS A 727 6.56 -23.05 8.30
N LEU A 728 6.54 -23.93 7.30
CA LEU A 728 5.94 -23.63 6.00
C LEU A 728 4.45 -23.28 6.15
N LEU A 729 3.74 -23.97 7.04
CA LEU A 729 2.34 -23.66 7.36
C LEU A 729 2.20 -22.28 8.03
N ASP A 730 3.06 -21.94 8.99
CA ASP A 730 3.05 -20.63 9.67
C ASP A 730 3.35 -19.45 8.74
N LEU A 731 4.08 -19.69 7.64
CA LEU A 731 4.41 -18.69 6.63
C LEU A 731 3.38 -18.60 5.49
N ALA A 732 2.31 -19.41 5.51
CA ALA A 732 1.23 -19.28 4.54
C ALA A 732 0.50 -17.94 4.73
N ARG A 733 0.05 -17.31 3.62
CA ARG A 733 -0.75 -16.08 3.69
C ARG A 733 -1.99 -16.33 4.56
N PRO A 734 -2.34 -15.43 5.48
CA PRO A 734 -3.55 -15.53 6.30
C PRO A 734 -4.82 -15.76 5.45
N GLY A 735 -5.60 -16.78 5.84
CA GLY A 735 -6.79 -17.24 5.11
C GLY A 735 -6.53 -17.86 3.72
N CYS A 736 -5.29 -18.08 3.29
CA CYS A 736 -4.95 -18.67 1.99
C CYS A 736 -4.96 -20.20 2.03
N GLN A 737 -6.10 -20.77 1.65
CA GLN A 737 -6.33 -22.21 1.68
C GLN A 737 -5.41 -23.01 0.75
N MET A 738 -5.00 -22.41 -0.38
CA MET A 738 -4.13 -23.11 -1.34
C MET A 738 -2.73 -23.35 -0.77
N GLN A 739 -2.12 -22.35 -0.13
CA GLN A 739 -0.80 -22.49 0.50
C GLN A 739 -0.86 -23.45 1.70
N ARG A 740 -1.92 -23.39 2.52
CA ARG A 740 -2.13 -24.32 3.65
C ARG A 740 -2.29 -25.77 3.17
N ARG A 741 -3.05 -25.99 2.09
CA ARG A 741 -3.18 -27.31 1.44
C ARG A 741 -1.84 -27.82 0.91
N LEU A 742 -1.03 -26.94 0.32
CA LEU A 742 0.31 -27.31 -0.15
C LEU A 742 1.18 -27.81 1.00
N ALA A 743 1.25 -27.07 2.12
CA ALA A 743 1.96 -27.51 3.32
C ALA A 743 1.43 -28.86 3.85
N PHE A 744 0.12 -29.05 3.89
CA PHE A 744 -0.50 -30.32 4.27
C PHE A 744 -0.10 -31.50 3.36
N SER A 745 0.05 -31.27 2.05
CA SER A 745 0.52 -32.29 1.12
C SER A 745 1.98 -32.73 1.40
N TYR A 746 2.86 -31.81 1.78
CA TYR A 746 4.23 -32.17 2.19
C TYR A 746 4.22 -32.93 3.52
N TYR A 747 3.37 -32.55 4.46
CA TYR A 747 3.21 -33.25 5.74
C TYR A 747 2.80 -34.71 5.53
N GLU A 748 1.80 -34.97 4.68
CA GLU A 748 1.39 -36.34 4.32
C GLU A 748 2.47 -37.11 3.55
N THR A 749 3.30 -36.41 2.77
CA THR A 749 4.46 -37.03 2.11
C THR A 749 5.50 -37.49 3.12
N ILE A 750 5.82 -36.66 4.12
CA ILE A 750 6.76 -36.99 5.20
C ILE A 750 6.24 -38.19 6.01
N LYS A 751 4.94 -38.26 6.31
CA LYS A 751 4.33 -39.42 7.00
C LYS A 751 4.50 -40.73 6.25
N ARG A 752 4.44 -40.70 4.92
CA ARG A 752 4.67 -41.89 4.09
C ARG A 752 6.13 -42.33 4.09
N ILE A 753 7.07 -41.39 4.20
CA ILE A 753 8.51 -41.66 4.28
C ILE A 753 8.87 -42.21 5.66
N TYR A 754 8.24 -41.70 6.73
CA TYR A 754 8.50 -42.07 8.12
C TYR A 754 7.25 -42.65 8.83
N PRO A 755 6.75 -43.82 8.40
CA PRO A 755 5.46 -44.36 8.86
C PRO A 755 5.41 -44.71 10.35
N TYR A 756 6.55 -45.03 10.96
CA TYR A 756 6.66 -45.47 12.36
C TYR A 756 6.87 -44.31 13.37
N GLN A 757 7.02 -43.08 12.90
CA GLN A 757 7.31 -41.92 13.74
C GLN A 757 6.15 -40.92 13.81
N ASN A 758 4.93 -41.36 13.46
CA ASN A 758 3.73 -40.56 13.25
C ASN A 758 3.29 -39.74 14.49
N PRO A 759 3.64 -38.46 14.60
CA PRO A 759 3.08 -37.61 15.65
C PRO A 759 1.71 -37.15 15.15
N SER A 760 0.64 -37.37 15.92
CA SER A 760 -0.62 -36.63 15.65
C SER A 760 -0.31 -35.14 15.78
N ASP A 761 -0.37 -34.41 14.68
CA ASP A 761 -0.15 -32.96 14.66
C ASP A 761 -1.48 -32.24 14.42
N VAL A 762 -2.01 -31.68 15.51
CA VAL A 762 -3.30 -30.98 15.58
C VAL A 762 -3.39 -29.88 14.52
N ARG A 763 -2.27 -29.25 14.13
CA ARG A 763 -2.24 -28.17 13.12
C ARG A 763 -2.73 -28.67 11.78
N PHE A 764 -2.23 -29.84 11.36
CA PHE A 764 -2.57 -30.42 10.07
C PHE A 764 -3.93 -31.11 10.08
N GLU A 765 -4.40 -31.58 11.25
CA GLU A 765 -5.79 -32.03 11.43
C GLU A 765 -6.78 -30.88 11.22
N LEU A 766 -6.49 -29.68 11.76
CA LEU A 766 -7.30 -28.49 11.53
C LEU A 766 -7.36 -28.09 10.05
N VAL A 767 -6.21 -28.13 9.35
CA VAL A 767 -6.15 -27.87 7.89
C VAL A 767 -6.98 -28.89 7.12
N ALA A 768 -6.87 -30.19 7.44
CA ALA A 768 -7.66 -31.23 6.79
C ALA A 768 -9.16 -31.05 7.01
N LYS A 769 -9.58 -30.67 8.22
CA LYS A 769 -10.98 -30.37 8.55
C LYS A 769 -11.50 -29.17 7.77
N GLU A 770 -10.74 -28.09 7.69
CA GLU A 770 -11.11 -26.91 6.88
C GLU A 770 -11.24 -27.26 5.40
N GLU A 771 -10.32 -28.06 4.85
CA GLU A 771 -10.38 -28.51 3.46
C GLU A 771 -11.65 -29.33 3.18
N ALA A 772 -12.02 -30.25 4.08
CA ALA A 772 -13.24 -31.03 3.98
C ALA A 772 -14.49 -30.13 3.97
N ILE A 773 -14.57 -29.16 4.90
CA ILE A 773 -15.66 -28.19 4.97
C ILE A 773 -15.80 -27.42 3.65
N ILE A 774 -14.69 -26.93 3.08
CA ILE A 774 -14.71 -26.16 1.82
C ILE A 774 -15.19 -27.03 0.65
N LYS A 775 -14.74 -28.28 0.55
CA LYS A 775 -15.19 -29.22 -0.49
C LYS A 775 -16.70 -29.46 -0.40
N ILE A 776 -17.21 -29.70 0.81
CA ILE A 776 -18.65 -29.88 1.07
C ILE A 776 -19.43 -28.63 0.67
N GLN A 777 -18.97 -27.45 1.09
CA GLN A 777 -19.63 -26.18 0.74
C GLN A 777 -19.65 -25.91 -0.76
N ARG A 778 -18.56 -26.22 -1.48
CA ARG A 778 -18.50 -26.05 -2.93
C ARG A 778 -19.48 -26.98 -3.65
N PHE A 779 -19.47 -28.27 -3.28
CA PHE A 779 -20.42 -29.25 -3.78
C PHE A 779 -21.87 -28.78 -3.60
N TRP A 780 -22.23 -28.33 -2.39
CA TRP A 780 -23.59 -27.83 -2.12
C TRP A 780 -23.97 -26.59 -2.92
N ARG A 781 -23.03 -25.66 -3.18
CA ARG A 781 -23.29 -24.47 -4.02
C ARG A 781 -23.53 -24.83 -5.48
N GLU A 782 -22.80 -25.81 -6.00
CA GLU A 782 -22.96 -26.30 -7.38
C GLU A 782 -24.27 -27.09 -7.49
N HIS A 783 -24.54 -28.02 -6.58
CA HIS A 783 -25.78 -28.79 -6.54
C HIS A 783 -27.04 -27.92 -6.42
N LYS A 784 -27.00 -26.86 -5.60
CA LYS A 784 -28.13 -25.91 -5.49
C LYS A 784 -28.39 -25.16 -6.80
N LYS A 785 -27.36 -24.83 -7.58
CA LYS A 785 -27.53 -24.20 -8.90
C LYS A 785 -28.15 -25.16 -9.90
N GLU A 786 -27.72 -26.42 -9.92
CA GLU A 786 -28.27 -27.47 -10.78
C GLU A 786 -29.75 -27.75 -10.48
N ASN A 787 -30.13 -27.84 -9.21
CA ASN A 787 -31.54 -28.04 -8.83
C ASN A 787 -32.42 -26.81 -9.12
N GLN A 788 -31.88 -25.58 -9.00
CA GLN A 788 -32.61 -24.37 -9.41
C GLN A 788 -32.76 -24.25 -10.94
N SER A 789 -31.85 -24.81 -11.73
CA SER A 789 -32.02 -24.95 -13.19
C SER A 789 -33.02 -26.05 -13.56
N LEU A 790 -33.14 -27.12 -12.76
CA LEU A 790 -34.15 -28.17 -12.93
C LEU A 790 -35.57 -27.67 -12.59
N GLU A 791 -35.74 -26.87 -11.54
CA GLU A 791 -37.04 -26.25 -11.21
C GLU A 791 -37.52 -25.25 -12.29
N LYS A 792 -36.61 -24.62 -13.05
CA LYS A 792 -36.96 -23.77 -14.20
C LYS A 792 -37.17 -24.54 -15.51
N GLY A 793 -36.83 -25.83 -15.54
CA GLY A 793 -37.03 -26.71 -16.70
C GLY A 793 -38.38 -27.43 -16.74
N PHE A 794 -39.18 -27.33 -15.68
CA PHE A 794 -40.49 -28.00 -15.55
C PHE A 794 -41.71 -27.10 -15.79
N ASP A 795 -41.52 -25.87 -16.30
CA ASP A 795 -42.60 -24.90 -16.57
C ASP A 795 -42.98 -24.80 -18.07
N PHE A 796 -42.71 -25.83 -18.86
CA PHE A 796 -43.19 -25.98 -20.23
C PHE A 796 -43.98 -27.29 -20.37
N ASP A 797 -45.17 -27.38 -19.75
CA ASP A 797 -46.25 -28.29 -20.20
C ASP A 797 -47.56 -28.06 -19.40
N ARG A 798 -47.97 -26.80 -19.24
CA ARG A 798 -49.36 -26.46 -18.89
C ARG A 798 -49.83 -25.29 -19.71
N ASN A 799 -50.20 -25.56 -20.97
CA ASN A 799 -51.21 -24.78 -21.69
C ASN A 799 -51.57 -25.47 -23.02
N ILE A 800 -52.37 -26.53 -22.96
CA ILE A 800 -53.32 -26.87 -24.04
C ILE A 800 -54.55 -27.52 -23.40
N ILE A 801 -55.65 -26.77 -23.28
CA ILE A 801 -56.94 -27.04 -23.92
C ILE A 801 -57.88 -25.83 -23.68
N PRO A 802 -58.56 -25.32 -24.72
CA PRO A 802 -59.38 -24.10 -24.67
C PRO A 802 -60.88 -24.40 -24.54
N SER A 803 -61.62 -23.50 -23.87
CA SER A 803 -63.08 -23.24 -23.96
C SER A 803 -63.51 -22.57 -22.65
N GLN A 804 -64.42 -21.62 -22.55
CA GLN A 804 -65.36 -20.96 -23.44
C GLN A 804 -65.93 -19.76 -22.64
N SER A 805 -66.47 -18.80 -23.37
CA SER A 805 -67.36 -17.71 -22.96
C SER A 805 -68.18 -17.89 -21.66
N SER A 806 -68.31 -16.84 -20.85
CA SER A 806 -69.45 -15.89 -20.91
C SER A 806 -69.51 -14.99 -19.67
N LEU A 807 -69.86 -13.72 -19.93
CA LEU A 807 -70.19 -12.60 -19.03
C LEU A 807 -69.01 -11.78 -18.47
#